data_AF-A0A831ZF07-F1
#
_entry.id   AF-A0A831ZF07-F1
#
_cell.length_a   1.000
_cell.length_b   1.000
_cell.length_c   1.000
_cell.angle_alpha   90.00
_cell.angle_beta   90.00
_cell.angle_gamma   90.00
#
_symmetry.space_group_name_H-M   'P 1'
#
loop_
_entity.id
_entity.type
_entity.pdbx_description
1 polymer ?
#
loop_
_entity_poly.entity_id
_entity_poly.type
_entity_poly.pdbx_seq_one_letter_code
_entity_poly.pdbx_strand_id
1 'polypeptide(L)'
;MIFKNTFFYNNSITLFITMLLGCLLLFSNHSDAQELVWADSAGAAGAELDSKLAVDSSGNVYVTGSYQRTMIFGAGQLNETVLANDGTDGLYVAKYSSGGVLLWAKSAGGPQGNDQSLAIAVDSAGSVYITGFFGNFIGSGKIAIFGSGEVGETSLVSAGLSDAFIAKYTAEGTLVWAKRAGGKAQDQGVGLAVDGVGNVYVAGVFQNTASLSASQVGDSILAGNTAQDIVVSKFSVEGDLLWANRVGKTTLGGNLGLAVDDSGNVYVKGIIENRVLTEDTVTTIFTDKIVSSQFVAKYLPNGEKLWLKSTNGIFNEDGGDSGIAVDDSGNVYITGSFQREVTFGVGEKNASTLVSVDEGDIFVAKYQSNGELAWAKSAGGEATFALYSGDRGRGLDVDNSGSVYVTGFFHGTAVFGAGETEETTLVSNGFTDIFIAKYTASGELVSAQSIGSNGFDWGSSIVVDDTGSTYFTGTFAGAVTFGQGEVGETTLISVDDGDDDGSNPSNDIFVAVSRNSAPEEIQETVEIRISEGFDDAEENTVTGKVNRGSSDLELADQGRHNQLIGMRFNDLVIPQGAKITNASIQFQVDETHSGDSDLLIRGQAADDASPFTKARRNISSRKQTSSVVEWEPLPWTRVGEAGLDQQTPDITAIVQEIIDRPGWFSGNSLVLLISGSGTRTAESYNGDAAGAPLLHVEYTLEVGMDESTPVLD
;
A
#
# COMPACT_ATOMS: atom_id res chain seq x y z
N MET A 1 -77.83 10.03 25.14
CA MET A 1 -76.87 11.05 25.66
C MET A 1 -75.50 10.43 25.55
N ILE A 2 -74.78 10.66 24.43
CA ILE A 2 -73.87 11.79 24.19
C ILE A 2 -72.52 11.62 24.91
N PHE A 3 -71.52 11.25 24.08
CA PHE A 3 -70.10 11.63 24.06
C PHE A 3 -69.30 11.84 25.37
N LYS A 4 -68.21 11.07 25.51
CA LYS A 4 -66.83 11.60 25.41
C LYS A 4 -65.82 10.44 25.38
N ASN A 5 -65.29 10.18 24.20
CA ASN A 5 -64.17 9.28 23.95
C ASN A 5 -63.28 9.97 22.90
N THR A 6 -62.26 10.70 23.34
CA THR A 6 -61.12 11.17 22.52
C THR A 6 -60.19 12.00 23.40
N PHE A 7 -58.89 11.87 23.15
CA PHE A 7 -57.70 12.38 23.85
C PHE A 7 -57.03 11.34 24.74
N PHE A 8 -55.73 11.14 24.51
CA PHE A 8 -54.80 10.17 25.11
C PHE A 8 -54.65 8.80 24.42
N TYR A 9 -54.43 8.76 23.10
CA TYR A 9 -53.70 7.62 22.49
C TYR A 9 -52.82 7.96 21.27
N ASN A 10 -52.66 9.25 20.88
CA ASN A 10 -51.90 9.63 19.67
C ASN A 10 -50.57 10.37 19.91
N ASN A 11 -50.13 10.58 21.16
CA ASN A 11 -48.85 11.25 21.42
C ASN A 11 -47.70 10.30 21.78
N SER A 12 -47.99 9.04 22.13
CA SER A 12 -46.94 8.08 22.52
C SER A 12 -46.37 7.30 21.33
N ILE A 13 -47.14 7.12 20.25
CA ILE A 13 -46.68 6.41 19.05
C ILE A 13 -45.89 7.36 18.14
N THR A 14 -46.29 8.62 18.04
CA THR A 14 -45.56 9.64 17.26
C THR A 14 -44.20 9.96 17.88
N LEU A 15 -44.09 9.98 19.22
CA LEU A 15 -42.81 10.21 19.90
C LEU A 15 -41.86 9.00 19.82
N PHE A 16 -42.39 7.78 19.78
CA PHE A 16 -41.59 6.56 19.58
C PHE A 16 -41.11 6.42 18.12
N ILE A 17 -41.94 6.80 17.14
CA ILE A 17 -41.57 6.75 15.71
C ILE A 17 -40.59 7.87 15.34
N THR A 18 -40.67 9.07 15.92
CA THR A 18 -39.63 10.12 15.73
C THR A 18 -38.33 9.82 16.47
N MET A 19 -38.36 9.04 17.56
CA MET A 19 -37.14 8.62 18.26
C MET A 19 -36.49 7.40 17.59
N LEU A 20 -37.28 6.52 16.94
CA LEU A 20 -36.75 5.44 16.10
C LEU A 20 -36.25 5.92 14.72
N LEU A 21 -36.94 6.88 14.07
CA LEU A 21 -36.40 7.53 12.85
C LEU A 21 -35.23 8.47 13.17
N GLY A 22 -35.20 9.08 14.35
CA GLY A 22 -34.06 9.87 14.83
C GLY A 22 -32.84 9.01 15.13
N CYS A 23 -33.01 7.79 15.67
CA CYS A 23 -31.91 6.85 15.88
C CYS A 23 -31.50 6.09 14.60
N LEU A 24 -32.38 5.90 13.61
CA LEU A 24 -32.00 5.35 12.29
C LEU A 24 -31.37 6.39 11.34
N LEU A 25 -31.48 7.70 11.63
CA LEU A 25 -30.80 8.77 10.90
C LEU A 25 -29.52 9.27 11.59
N LEU A 26 -29.09 8.62 12.68
CA LEU A 26 -27.82 8.90 13.37
C LEU A 26 -26.72 7.87 13.08
N PHE A 27 -26.96 6.90 12.17
CA PHE A 27 -25.94 5.95 11.71
C PHE A 27 -25.50 6.17 10.25
N SER A 28 -25.72 7.37 9.68
CA SER A 28 -25.30 7.66 8.30
C SER A 28 -24.46 8.93 8.14
N ASN A 29 -23.77 9.37 9.20
CA ASN A 29 -22.81 10.49 9.15
C ASN A 29 -21.40 10.09 9.65
N HIS A 30 -20.96 8.87 9.31
CA HIS A 30 -19.54 8.50 9.35
C HIS A 30 -19.06 8.23 7.92
N SER A 31 -19.31 9.15 6.99
CA SER A 31 -18.80 9.03 5.62
C SER A 31 -17.33 9.44 5.46
N ASP A 32 -16.59 9.57 6.58
CA ASP A 32 -15.18 9.98 6.61
C ASP A 32 -14.32 9.11 7.56
N ALA A 33 -14.84 7.95 7.99
CA ALA A 33 -14.05 7.02 8.79
C ALA A 33 -13.10 6.24 7.86
N GLN A 34 -11.80 6.42 8.04
CA GLN A 34 -10.81 5.54 7.40
C GLN A 34 -10.93 4.15 8.04
N GLU A 35 -10.99 3.09 7.22
CA GLU A 35 -10.94 1.70 7.68
C GLU A 35 -9.66 1.03 7.16
N LEU A 36 -8.95 0.35 8.03
CA LEU A 36 -7.81 -0.50 7.70
C LEU A 36 -8.27 -1.60 6.74
N VAL A 37 -7.55 -1.71 5.63
CA VAL A 37 -7.72 -2.79 4.65
C VAL A 37 -6.80 -3.94 5.00
N TRP A 38 -5.52 -3.63 5.18
CA TRP A 38 -4.50 -4.60 5.56
C TRP A 38 -3.33 -3.91 6.23
N ALA A 39 -2.62 -4.66 7.06
CA ALA A 39 -1.28 -4.33 7.52
C ALA A 39 -0.39 -5.58 7.41
N ASP A 40 0.84 -5.40 6.98
CA ASP A 40 1.86 -6.44 6.91
C ASP A 40 3.15 -5.95 7.57
N SER A 41 3.94 -6.87 8.11
CA SER A 41 5.27 -6.56 8.64
C SER A 41 6.37 -7.31 7.90
N ALA A 42 7.53 -6.68 7.84
CA ALA A 42 8.77 -7.37 7.52
C ALA A 42 9.75 -7.12 8.67
N GLY A 43 10.38 -8.19 9.13
CA GLY A 43 11.16 -8.17 10.37
C GLY A 43 12.46 -8.93 10.26
N ALA A 44 13.44 -8.47 11.03
CA ALA A 44 14.75 -9.08 11.22
C ALA A 44 15.23 -8.81 12.63
N ALA A 45 16.03 -9.73 13.18
CA ALA A 45 16.78 -9.45 14.39
C ALA A 45 17.62 -8.16 14.26
N GLY A 46 17.58 -7.26 15.25
CA GLY A 46 18.48 -6.10 15.36
C GLY A 46 18.52 -5.10 14.20
N ALA A 47 17.43 -4.75 13.53
CA ALA A 47 17.45 -3.70 12.51
C ALA A 47 16.90 -2.36 13.05
N GLU A 48 17.77 -1.35 13.14
CA GLU A 48 17.34 0.03 12.95
C GLU A 48 17.13 0.27 11.45
N LEU A 49 16.17 1.12 11.06
CA LEU A 49 16.36 2.31 10.19
C LEU A 49 15.04 2.69 9.46
N ASP A 50 14.79 4.00 9.41
CA ASP A 50 13.66 4.72 8.77
C ASP A 50 13.20 4.09 7.44
N SER A 51 11.90 3.91 7.23
CA SER A 51 11.31 3.38 5.99
C SER A 51 10.56 4.47 5.21
N LYS A 52 10.65 4.41 3.88
CA LYS A 52 9.88 5.29 2.97
C LYS A 52 9.04 4.47 2.03
N LEU A 53 7.88 5.02 1.66
CA LEU A 53 6.97 4.39 0.71
C LEU A 53 6.58 5.32 -0.43
N ALA A 54 6.18 4.70 -1.54
CA ALA A 54 5.50 5.33 -2.67
C ALA A 54 4.36 4.41 -3.14
N VAL A 55 3.38 4.97 -3.83
CA VAL A 55 2.19 4.24 -4.31
C VAL A 55 1.98 4.53 -5.79
N ASP A 56 1.59 3.53 -6.57
CA ASP A 56 1.20 3.74 -7.96
C ASP A 56 -0.32 3.95 -8.12
N SER A 57 -0.77 4.34 -9.31
CA SER A 57 -2.19 4.60 -9.58
C SER A 57 -3.10 3.37 -9.44
N SER A 58 -2.54 2.16 -9.32
CA SER A 58 -3.29 0.92 -9.07
C SER A 58 -3.37 0.59 -7.56
N GLY A 59 -2.81 1.45 -6.70
CA GLY A 59 -2.76 1.24 -5.26
C GLY A 59 -1.68 0.26 -4.81
N ASN A 60 -0.74 -0.13 -5.68
CA ASN A 60 0.37 -0.97 -5.25
C ASN A 60 1.34 -0.15 -4.39
N VAL A 61 1.81 -0.75 -3.30
CA VAL A 61 2.67 -0.08 -2.32
C VAL A 61 4.12 -0.50 -2.52
N TYR A 62 5.00 0.46 -2.65
CA TYR A 62 6.44 0.25 -2.77
C TYR A 62 7.11 0.77 -1.51
N VAL A 63 7.95 -0.02 -0.86
CA VAL A 63 8.64 0.35 0.37
C VAL A 63 10.14 0.15 0.21
N THR A 64 10.93 1.07 0.75
CA THR A 64 12.39 0.99 0.80
C THR A 64 12.91 1.36 2.18
N GLY A 65 14.12 0.88 2.48
CA GLY A 65 14.84 1.19 3.71
C GLY A 65 16.13 0.39 3.77
N SER A 66 16.65 0.20 4.98
CA SER A 66 17.83 -0.61 5.25
C SER A 66 17.58 -1.70 6.27
N TYR A 67 18.48 -2.69 6.29
CA TYR A 67 18.34 -3.88 7.11
C TYR A 67 19.72 -4.49 7.41
N GLN A 68 19.94 -4.90 8.67
CA GLN A 68 21.24 -5.44 9.13
C GLN A 68 21.31 -6.97 9.11
N ARG A 69 20.16 -7.64 9.24
CA ARG A 69 20.07 -9.11 9.38
C ARG A 69 19.10 -9.69 8.37
N THR A 70 18.64 -10.92 8.55
CA THR A 70 17.70 -11.54 7.62
C THR A 70 16.33 -10.90 7.73
N MET A 71 15.87 -10.26 6.65
CA MET A 71 14.50 -9.73 6.50
C MET A 71 13.62 -10.75 5.77
N ILE A 72 12.38 -10.90 6.22
CA ILE A 72 11.37 -11.73 5.55
C ILE A 72 10.19 -10.84 5.16
N PHE A 73 9.93 -10.74 3.85
CA PHE A 73 8.77 -10.04 3.31
C PHE A 73 7.68 -11.04 2.94
N GLY A 74 6.41 -10.69 3.20
CA GLY A 74 5.25 -11.50 2.83
C GLY A 74 5.29 -12.88 3.49
N ALA A 75 5.62 -12.93 4.79
CA ALA A 75 5.75 -14.18 5.52
C ALA A 75 4.48 -15.03 5.41
N GLY A 76 4.60 -16.28 4.97
CA GLY A 76 3.48 -17.19 4.72
C GLY A 76 2.70 -16.94 3.42
N GLN A 77 3.06 -15.95 2.62
CA GLN A 77 2.49 -15.69 1.30
C GLN A 77 3.20 -16.50 0.20
N LEU A 78 2.58 -16.63 -0.98
CA LEU A 78 3.14 -17.41 -2.10
C LEU A 78 4.53 -16.89 -2.55
N ASN A 79 4.72 -15.57 -2.53
CA ASN A 79 5.93 -14.89 -2.95
C ASN A 79 6.85 -14.51 -1.78
N GLU A 80 6.72 -15.17 -0.62
CA GLU A 80 7.59 -14.94 0.55
C GLU A 80 9.05 -14.83 0.11
N THR A 81 9.69 -13.71 0.48
CA THR A 81 11.05 -13.41 0.07
C THR A 81 11.93 -13.19 1.28
N VAL A 82 12.99 -14.01 1.39
CA VAL A 82 13.99 -13.93 2.45
C VAL A 82 15.22 -13.20 1.93
N LEU A 83 15.46 -11.99 2.44
CA LEU A 83 16.66 -11.20 2.16
C LEU A 83 17.67 -11.44 3.29
N ALA A 84 18.63 -12.33 3.06
CA ALA A 84 19.69 -12.61 4.03
C ALA A 84 20.77 -11.52 4.03
N ASN A 85 21.32 -11.21 5.21
CA ASN A 85 22.47 -10.32 5.38
C ASN A 85 23.41 -10.88 6.46
N ASP A 86 24.72 -10.66 6.31
CA ASP A 86 25.77 -11.20 7.18
C ASP A 86 26.14 -10.30 8.36
N GLY A 87 25.30 -9.30 8.65
CA GLY A 87 25.48 -8.35 9.75
C GLY A 87 26.04 -6.99 9.35
N THR A 88 26.00 -6.63 8.07
CA THR A 88 26.29 -5.28 7.56
C THR A 88 25.00 -4.59 7.12
N ASP A 89 24.91 -3.25 7.07
CA ASP A 89 23.67 -2.62 6.60
C ASP A 89 23.55 -2.86 5.08
N GLY A 90 22.47 -3.52 4.67
CA GLY A 90 22.03 -3.60 3.28
C GLY A 90 20.80 -2.73 3.08
N LEU A 91 20.44 -2.48 1.81
CA LEU A 91 19.21 -1.76 1.47
C LEU A 91 18.22 -2.67 0.75
N TYR A 92 16.93 -2.41 0.92
CA TYR A 92 15.86 -3.18 0.28
C TYR A 92 14.91 -2.29 -0.49
N VAL A 93 14.22 -2.90 -1.46
CA VAL A 93 13.00 -2.37 -2.07
C VAL A 93 12.01 -3.52 -2.22
N ALA A 94 10.76 -3.31 -1.81
CA ALA A 94 9.70 -4.30 -1.92
C ALA A 94 8.43 -3.67 -2.51
N LYS A 95 7.65 -4.48 -3.23
CA LYS A 95 6.37 -4.09 -3.81
C LYS A 95 5.27 -5.03 -3.33
N TYR A 96 4.19 -4.45 -2.84
CA TYR A 96 2.95 -5.11 -2.46
C TYR A 96 1.84 -4.70 -3.43
N SER A 97 0.92 -5.62 -3.70
CA SER A 97 -0.34 -5.30 -4.37
C SER A 97 -1.22 -4.42 -3.49
N SER A 98 -2.23 -3.79 -4.08
CA SER A 98 -3.26 -3.04 -3.36
C SER A 98 -4.01 -3.85 -2.29
N GLY A 99 -4.02 -5.19 -2.41
CA GLY A 99 -4.58 -6.12 -1.43
C GLY A 99 -3.59 -6.70 -0.41
N GLY A 100 -2.36 -6.19 -0.34
CA GLY A 100 -1.37 -6.60 0.68
C GLY A 100 -0.59 -7.87 0.37
N VAL A 101 -0.75 -8.44 -0.83
CA VAL A 101 0.08 -9.57 -1.31
C VAL A 101 1.41 -9.03 -1.83
N LEU A 102 2.53 -9.57 -1.35
CA LEU A 102 3.87 -9.30 -1.83
C LEU A 102 4.01 -9.74 -3.30
N LEU A 103 4.46 -8.83 -4.15
CA LEU A 103 4.73 -9.08 -5.56
C LEU A 103 6.21 -9.40 -5.79
N TRP A 104 7.10 -8.61 -5.18
CA TRP A 104 8.54 -8.88 -5.19
C TRP A 104 9.25 -8.12 -4.07
N ALA A 105 10.39 -8.62 -3.60
CA ALA A 105 11.34 -7.89 -2.78
C ALA A 105 12.77 -8.11 -3.28
N LYS A 106 13.59 -7.06 -3.23
CA LYS A 106 14.97 -7.04 -3.73
C LYS A 106 15.88 -6.41 -2.70
N SER A 107 17.12 -6.90 -2.62
CA SER A 107 18.20 -6.23 -1.90
C SER A 107 19.22 -5.61 -2.85
N ALA A 108 19.90 -4.59 -2.35
CA ALA A 108 21.13 -4.07 -2.92
C ALA A 108 22.09 -3.67 -1.80
N GLY A 109 23.32 -3.34 -2.17
CA GLY A 109 24.39 -2.99 -1.24
C GLY A 109 25.60 -3.92 -1.35
N GLY A 110 26.51 -3.81 -0.41
CA GLY A 110 27.77 -4.54 -0.38
C GLY A 110 27.98 -5.31 0.92
N PRO A 111 28.85 -6.34 0.91
CA PRO A 111 29.17 -7.12 2.12
C PRO A 111 30.00 -6.34 3.16
N GLN A 112 30.20 -5.04 2.95
CA GLN A 112 31.07 -4.17 3.74
C GLN A 112 30.59 -2.72 3.64
N GLY A 113 29.62 -2.33 4.45
CA GLY A 113 29.15 -0.96 4.41
C GLY A 113 28.04 -0.65 5.40
N ASN A 114 27.77 0.64 5.53
CA ASN A 114 26.51 1.20 5.96
C ASN A 114 25.81 1.70 4.69
N ASP A 115 24.96 0.85 4.11
CA ASP A 115 24.20 1.13 2.90
C ASP A 115 22.74 1.39 3.27
N GLN A 116 22.23 2.58 2.93
CA GLN A 116 20.88 3.00 3.30
C GLN A 116 20.14 3.54 2.08
N SER A 117 18.88 3.14 1.95
CA SER A 117 17.92 3.79 1.07
C SER A 117 17.09 4.78 1.88
N LEU A 118 17.05 6.04 1.46
CA LEU A 118 16.45 7.14 2.23
C LEU A 118 15.20 7.74 1.57
N ALA A 119 14.97 7.47 0.28
CA ALA A 119 13.76 7.88 -0.40
C ALA A 119 13.45 7.00 -1.61
N ILE A 120 12.16 6.89 -1.93
CA ILE A 120 11.58 6.14 -3.05
C ILE A 120 10.58 7.02 -3.80
N ALA A 121 10.51 6.86 -5.12
CA ALA A 121 9.50 7.47 -5.98
C ALA A 121 9.12 6.49 -7.09
N VAL A 122 7.88 6.58 -7.59
CA VAL A 122 7.37 5.73 -8.66
C VAL A 122 6.78 6.60 -9.76
N ASP A 123 7.11 6.31 -11.02
CA ASP A 123 6.49 7.01 -12.16
C ASP A 123 5.19 6.36 -12.61
N SER A 124 4.45 7.03 -13.50
CA SER A 124 3.15 6.54 -14.01
C SER A 124 3.25 5.24 -14.81
N ALA A 125 4.45 4.80 -15.20
CA ALA A 125 4.68 3.49 -15.81
C ALA A 125 5.02 2.40 -14.79
N GLY A 126 5.02 2.73 -13.49
CA GLY A 126 5.38 1.82 -12.41
C GLY A 126 6.89 1.64 -12.23
N SER A 127 7.74 2.43 -12.90
CA SER A 127 9.19 2.35 -12.68
C SER A 127 9.52 2.90 -11.30
N VAL A 128 10.37 2.20 -10.58
CA VAL A 128 10.73 2.53 -9.20
C VAL A 128 12.09 3.19 -9.16
N TYR A 129 12.20 4.31 -8.45
CA TYR A 129 13.44 5.04 -8.23
C TYR A 129 13.76 5.05 -6.75
N ILE A 130 15.01 4.79 -6.38
CA ILE A 130 15.49 4.91 -5.01
C ILE A 130 16.78 5.73 -4.96
N THR A 131 16.97 6.44 -3.85
CA THR A 131 18.20 7.18 -3.54
C THR A 131 18.61 6.95 -2.11
N GLY A 132 19.89 7.15 -1.83
CA GLY A 132 20.43 6.99 -0.49
C GLY A 132 21.93 7.19 -0.47
N PHE A 133 22.63 6.44 0.38
CA PHE A 133 24.09 6.39 0.38
C PHE A 133 24.61 4.97 0.58
N PHE A 134 25.84 4.74 0.14
CA PHE A 134 26.57 3.49 0.37
C PHE A 134 28.04 3.79 0.69
N GLY A 135 28.67 2.96 1.52
CA GLY A 135 30.05 3.15 1.97
C GLY A 135 30.23 2.90 3.45
N ASN A 136 31.20 3.54 4.11
CA ASN A 136 31.39 3.43 5.56
C ASN A 136 32.16 4.63 6.14
N PHE A 137 32.29 4.66 7.47
CA PHE A 137 33.04 5.72 8.15
C PHE A 137 34.58 5.54 8.09
N ILE A 138 35.08 4.43 7.53
CA ILE A 138 36.51 4.10 7.48
C ILE A 138 36.97 3.47 6.15
N GLY A 139 37.79 4.21 5.40
CA GLY A 139 38.42 3.72 4.18
C GLY A 139 37.76 4.25 2.91
N SER A 140 38.05 3.61 1.77
CA SER A 140 37.53 3.99 0.46
C SER A 140 37.40 2.73 -0.42
N GLY A 141 36.63 2.79 -1.50
CA GLY A 141 36.54 1.70 -2.47
C GLY A 141 35.58 0.59 -2.07
N LYS A 142 34.59 0.90 -1.22
CA LYS A 142 33.48 -0.02 -0.94
C LYS A 142 32.58 -0.18 -2.16
N ILE A 143 32.05 -1.38 -2.35
CA ILE A 143 31.27 -1.74 -3.53
C ILE A 143 29.85 -2.01 -3.09
N ALA A 144 28.87 -1.31 -3.66
CA ALA A 144 27.46 -1.67 -3.60
C ALA A 144 27.04 -2.33 -4.91
N ILE A 145 26.35 -3.46 -4.83
CA ILE A 145 25.85 -4.22 -5.97
C ILE A 145 24.33 -4.06 -6.02
N PHE A 146 23.83 -3.59 -7.16
CA PHE A 146 22.40 -3.48 -7.46
C PHE A 146 22.04 -4.55 -8.49
N GLY A 147 20.88 -5.21 -8.34
CA GLY A 147 20.42 -6.25 -9.27
C GLY A 147 21.34 -7.47 -9.29
N SER A 148 21.85 -7.89 -8.13
CA SER A 148 22.81 -8.99 -8.00
C SER A 148 22.26 -10.28 -8.61
N GLY A 149 22.98 -10.84 -9.60
CA GLY A 149 22.58 -12.04 -10.33
C GLY A 149 21.52 -11.83 -11.41
N GLU A 150 21.09 -10.59 -11.67
CA GLU A 150 20.05 -10.24 -12.65
C GLU A 150 20.62 -9.61 -13.92
N VAL A 151 19.82 -9.58 -14.98
CA VAL A 151 20.13 -8.78 -16.17
C VAL A 151 20.09 -7.31 -15.76
N GLY A 152 21.22 -6.62 -15.91
CA GLY A 152 21.36 -5.21 -15.49
C GLY A 152 22.21 -5.00 -14.25
N GLU A 153 22.72 -6.08 -13.61
CA GLU A 153 23.61 -5.99 -12.43
C GLU A 153 24.64 -4.86 -12.57
N THR A 154 24.65 -3.96 -11.59
CA THR A 154 25.54 -2.80 -11.58
C THR A 154 26.28 -2.72 -10.26
N SER A 155 27.61 -2.67 -10.34
CA SER A 155 28.50 -2.43 -9.19
C SER A 155 28.92 -0.97 -9.13
N LEU A 156 28.59 -0.29 -8.04
CA LEU A 156 29.05 1.07 -7.76
C LEU A 156 30.18 1.03 -6.74
N VAL A 157 31.24 1.82 -6.98
CA VAL A 157 32.41 1.90 -6.09
C VAL A 157 32.45 3.28 -5.43
N SER A 158 32.43 3.32 -4.10
CA SER A 158 32.54 4.57 -3.34
C SER A 158 33.93 5.19 -3.51
N ALA A 159 33.96 6.47 -3.85
CA ALA A 159 35.15 7.30 -4.03
C ALA A 159 35.73 7.81 -2.70
N GLY A 160 35.06 7.55 -1.58
CA GLY A 160 35.36 8.13 -0.27
C GLY A 160 34.78 7.34 0.89
N LEU A 161 34.31 8.06 1.90
CA LEU A 161 33.66 7.48 3.07
C LEU A 161 32.29 6.92 2.65
N SER A 162 31.36 7.78 2.23
CA SER A 162 30.07 7.36 1.70
C SER A 162 29.70 8.20 0.49
N ASP A 163 29.12 7.57 -0.53
CA ASP A 163 28.64 8.26 -1.72
C ASP A 163 27.14 8.09 -1.87
N ALA A 164 26.49 9.11 -2.42
CA ALA A 164 25.10 9.04 -2.83
C ALA A 164 24.93 8.08 -4.02
N PHE A 165 23.76 7.47 -4.12
CA PHE A 165 23.37 6.70 -5.30
C PHE A 165 21.96 7.07 -5.76
N ILE A 166 21.67 6.80 -7.03
CA ILE A 166 20.31 6.76 -7.60
C ILE A 166 20.20 5.45 -8.36
N ALA A 167 19.15 4.68 -8.13
CA ALA A 167 18.86 3.46 -8.90
C ALA A 167 17.43 3.47 -9.43
N LYS A 168 17.25 2.93 -10.64
CA LYS A 168 15.95 2.76 -11.31
C LYS A 168 15.68 1.28 -11.55
N TYR A 169 14.48 0.83 -11.22
CA TYR A 169 13.95 -0.51 -11.48
C TYR A 169 12.70 -0.43 -12.35
N THR A 170 12.36 -1.52 -13.05
CA THR A 170 11.06 -1.69 -13.72
C THR A 170 9.96 -1.98 -12.70
N ALA A 171 8.69 -1.98 -13.15
CA ALA A 171 7.54 -2.32 -12.30
C ALA A 171 7.58 -3.76 -11.75
N GLU A 172 8.32 -4.65 -12.42
CA GLU A 172 8.59 -6.03 -12.05
C GLU A 172 9.85 -6.20 -11.19
N GLY A 173 10.50 -5.09 -10.82
CA GLY A 173 11.66 -5.08 -9.93
C GLY A 173 12.99 -5.43 -10.60
N THR A 174 13.10 -5.39 -11.94
CA THR A 174 14.39 -5.59 -12.65
C THR A 174 15.18 -4.29 -12.68
N LEU A 175 16.48 -4.33 -12.36
CA LEU A 175 17.33 -3.13 -12.42
C LEU A 175 17.51 -2.60 -13.85
N VAL A 176 17.25 -1.31 -14.04
CA VAL A 176 17.48 -0.60 -15.32
C VAL A 176 18.85 0.08 -15.33
N TRP A 177 19.14 0.88 -14.30
CA TRP A 177 20.43 1.53 -14.12
C TRP A 177 20.65 1.90 -12.64
N ALA A 178 21.91 1.98 -12.22
CA ALA A 178 22.33 2.58 -10.96
C ALA A 178 23.50 3.54 -11.19
N LYS A 179 23.49 4.70 -10.51
CA LYS A 179 24.47 5.78 -10.67
C LYS A 179 24.96 6.26 -9.31
N ARG A 180 26.25 6.60 -9.23
CA ARG A 180 26.92 7.15 -8.04
C ARG A 180 27.11 8.66 -8.17
N ALA A 181 26.89 9.39 -7.09
CA ALA A 181 27.25 10.80 -6.94
C ALA A 181 28.03 11.00 -5.63
N GLY A 182 29.14 11.72 -5.66
CA GLY A 182 29.96 11.97 -4.47
C GLY A 182 31.46 12.03 -4.73
N GLY A 183 32.22 12.23 -3.67
CA GLY A 183 33.65 12.49 -3.64
C GLY A 183 34.39 11.68 -2.58
N LYS A 184 35.37 12.31 -1.92
CA LYS A 184 36.20 11.61 -0.91
C LYS A 184 35.58 11.58 0.48
N ALA A 185 34.52 12.35 0.71
CA ALA A 185 33.96 12.61 2.02
C ALA A 185 32.62 11.89 2.17
N GLN A 186 31.71 12.41 3.00
CA GLN A 186 30.36 11.86 3.15
C GLN A 186 29.38 12.61 2.25
N ASP A 187 28.76 11.86 1.36
CA ASP A 187 27.76 12.34 0.42
C ASP A 187 26.51 11.44 0.49
N GLN A 188 25.32 12.04 0.45
CA GLN A 188 24.04 11.33 0.60
C GLN A 188 22.96 11.94 -0.30
N GLY A 189 22.19 11.08 -0.97
CA GLY A 189 20.90 11.47 -1.54
C GLY A 189 19.81 11.22 -0.50
N VAL A 190 18.97 12.21 -0.24
CA VAL A 190 18.03 12.19 0.90
C VAL A 190 16.58 12.34 0.44
N GLY A 191 16.30 13.27 -0.48
CA GLY A 191 14.96 13.47 -1.05
C GLY A 191 14.92 13.08 -2.53
N LEU A 192 13.80 12.52 -2.98
CA LEU A 192 13.60 12.02 -4.34
C LEU A 192 12.19 12.33 -4.82
N ALA A 193 12.05 12.77 -6.07
CA ALA A 193 10.78 12.82 -6.78
C ALA A 193 10.99 12.58 -8.28
N VAL A 194 9.91 12.27 -8.99
CA VAL A 194 9.91 12.05 -10.44
C VAL A 194 8.79 12.87 -11.08
N ASP A 195 9.04 13.49 -12.23
CA ASP A 195 7.97 14.17 -12.99
C ASP A 195 7.24 13.21 -13.94
N GLY A 196 6.10 13.63 -14.50
CA GLY A 196 5.29 12.82 -15.41
C GLY A 196 5.98 12.40 -16.71
N VAL A 197 7.20 12.88 -17.00
CA VAL A 197 8.03 12.45 -18.14
C VAL A 197 9.10 11.44 -17.71
N GLY A 198 9.28 11.20 -16.42
CA GLY A 198 10.27 10.29 -15.86
C GLY A 198 11.62 10.95 -15.55
N ASN A 199 11.71 12.30 -15.52
CA ASN A 199 12.93 12.95 -15.03
C ASN A 199 13.00 12.82 -13.50
N VAL A 200 14.19 12.58 -12.99
CA VAL A 200 14.43 12.31 -11.57
C VAL A 200 15.01 13.55 -10.90
N TYR A 201 14.47 13.91 -9.74
CA TYR A 201 14.92 15.06 -8.94
C TYR A 201 15.44 14.55 -7.60
N VAL A 202 16.65 14.98 -7.23
CA VAL A 202 17.31 14.54 -6.00
C VAL A 202 17.77 15.74 -5.18
N ALA A 203 17.37 15.76 -3.91
CA ALA A 203 17.97 16.61 -2.88
C ALA A 203 18.97 15.78 -2.07
N GLY A 204 20.18 16.30 -1.88
CA GLY A 204 21.24 15.60 -1.15
C GLY A 204 22.17 16.55 -0.42
N VAL A 205 22.96 15.96 0.47
CA VAL A 205 24.05 16.64 1.20
C VAL A 205 25.39 16.12 0.72
N PHE A 206 26.31 17.04 0.42
CA PHE A 206 27.62 16.71 -0.13
C PHE A 206 28.73 17.41 0.64
N GLN A 207 29.78 16.69 1.01
CA GLN A 207 30.89 17.23 1.80
C GLN A 207 32.17 17.35 0.95
N ASN A 208 32.90 18.46 1.11
CA ASN A 208 34.07 18.77 0.28
C ASN A 208 33.74 18.65 -1.22
N THR A 209 34.71 18.38 -2.09
CA THR A 209 34.51 18.25 -3.54
C THR A 209 33.83 16.93 -3.91
N ALA A 210 32.61 17.02 -4.45
CA ALA A 210 31.84 15.91 -4.99
C ALA A 210 31.56 16.07 -6.50
N SER A 211 31.33 14.94 -7.18
CA SER A 211 30.86 14.90 -8.58
C SER A 211 29.48 14.25 -8.63
N LEU A 212 28.52 14.87 -9.31
CA LEU A 212 27.15 14.36 -9.45
C LEU A 212 26.94 13.48 -10.68
N SER A 213 27.93 13.43 -11.57
CA SER A 213 27.93 12.57 -12.75
C SER A 213 29.31 11.94 -12.94
N ALA A 214 29.35 10.75 -13.55
CA ALA A 214 30.60 10.06 -13.86
C ALA A 214 31.28 10.59 -15.15
N SER A 215 30.60 11.44 -15.94
CA SER A 215 30.92 11.66 -17.36
C SER A 215 31.48 13.06 -17.71
N GLN A 216 31.56 14.00 -16.77
CA GLN A 216 32.05 15.36 -17.07
C GLN A 216 33.21 15.77 -16.14
N VAL A 217 34.40 15.88 -16.72
CA VAL A 217 35.55 16.53 -16.08
C VAL A 217 35.25 18.03 -16.02
N GLY A 218 34.69 18.50 -14.89
CA GLY A 218 34.31 19.91 -14.70
C GLY A 218 33.21 20.16 -13.67
N ASP A 219 32.46 19.12 -13.26
CA ASP A 219 31.29 19.20 -12.37
C ASP A 219 31.63 19.31 -10.87
N SER A 220 32.86 19.70 -10.52
CA SER A 220 33.24 19.91 -9.11
C SER A 220 32.53 21.16 -8.57
N ILE A 221 31.40 20.99 -7.86
CA ILE A 221 30.61 22.12 -7.33
C ILE A 221 31.26 22.71 -6.06
N LEU A 222 32.15 21.98 -5.38
CA LEU A 222 32.38 22.20 -3.95
C LEU A 222 33.87 22.30 -3.58
N ALA A 223 34.24 23.36 -2.87
CA ALA A 223 35.56 23.55 -2.28
C ALA A 223 35.43 24.10 -0.85
N GLY A 224 35.92 23.32 0.12
CA GLY A 224 36.33 23.81 1.44
C GLY A 224 35.32 23.70 2.59
N ASN A 225 35.75 22.95 3.62
CA ASN A 225 35.31 22.88 5.02
C ASN A 225 34.47 21.64 5.44
N THR A 226 34.32 21.47 6.75
CA THR A 226 33.67 20.33 7.41
C THR A 226 32.13 20.34 7.30
N ALA A 227 31.50 21.43 6.85
CA ALA A 227 30.05 21.50 6.68
C ALA A 227 29.61 20.94 5.31
N GLN A 228 28.45 20.32 5.26
CA GLN A 228 27.85 19.77 4.04
C GLN A 228 27.10 20.86 3.26
N ASP A 229 27.16 20.77 1.93
CA ASP A 229 26.39 21.60 1.01
C ASP A 229 25.10 20.88 0.61
N ILE A 230 23.96 21.58 0.72
CA ILE A 230 22.66 21.08 0.27
C ILE A 230 22.56 21.36 -1.23
N VAL A 231 22.34 20.30 -2.00
CA VAL A 231 22.26 20.34 -3.46
C VAL A 231 20.94 19.74 -3.93
N VAL A 232 20.32 20.41 -4.89
CA VAL A 232 19.13 19.94 -5.61
C VAL A 232 19.55 19.71 -7.05
N SER A 233 19.22 18.56 -7.61
CA SER A 233 19.67 18.14 -8.93
C SER A 233 18.55 17.48 -9.71
N LYS A 234 18.58 17.63 -11.04
CA LYS A 234 17.66 16.99 -11.98
C LYS A 234 18.44 16.10 -12.93
N PHE A 235 17.93 14.91 -13.17
CA PHE A 235 18.45 13.91 -14.10
C PHE A 235 17.39 13.53 -15.13
N SER A 236 17.82 13.14 -16.34
CA SER A 236 16.91 12.58 -17.35
C SER A 236 16.39 11.20 -16.94
N VAL A 237 15.47 10.63 -17.71
CA VAL A 237 14.95 9.27 -17.50
C VAL A 237 16.03 8.18 -17.67
N GLU A 238 17.09 8.47 -18.43
CA GLU A 238 18.31 7.67 -18.54
C GLU A 238 19.31 7.94 -17.39
N GLY A 239 18.98 8.87 -16.49
CA GLY A 239 19.76 9.28 -15.33
C GLY A 239 20.88 10.28 -15.63
N ASP A 240 20.85 10.97 -16.77
CA ASP A 240 21.91 11.93 -17.12
C ASP A 240 21.65 13.28 -16.43
N LEU A 241 22.68 13.88 -15.83
CA LEU A 241 22.53 15.15 -15.12
C LEU A 241 22.11 16.28 -16.09
N LEU A 242 20.97 16.91 -15.81
CA LEU A 242 20.43 18.03 -16.56
C LEU A 242 20.81 19.38 -15.94
N TRP A 243 20.66 19.50 -14.61
CA TRP A 243 21.10 20.68 -13.85
C TRP A 243 21.30 20.33 -12.37
N ALA A 244 22.09 21.15 -11.66
CA ALA A 244 22.25 21.09 -10.21
C ALA A 244 22.39 22.49 -9.61
N ASN A 245 21.74 22.71 -8.47
CA ASN A 245 21.74 23.98 -7.74
C ASN A 245 22.10 23.76 -6.27
N ARG A 246 22.92 24.65 -5.74
CA ARG A 246 23.23 24.69 -4.31
C ARG A 246 22.24 25.58 -3.59
N VAL A 247 21.65 25.07 -2.51
CA VAL A 247 20.65 25.80 -1.72
C VAL A 247 21.28 26.51 -0.53
N GLY A 248 22.14 25.79 0.20
CA GLY A 248 22.66 26.25 1.49
C GLY A 248 23.70 25.30 2.07
N LYS A 249 24.01 25.48 3.35
CA LYS A 249 24.92 24.64 4.11
C LYS A 249 24.22 24.09 5.35
N THR A 250 24.56 22.87 5.70
CA THR A 250 24.13 22.19 6.91
C THR A 250 25.30 21.43 7.53
N THR A 251 25.29 21.22 8.83
CA THR A 251 26.11 20.20 9.51
C THR A 251 25.28 18.95 9.85
N LEU A 252 23.96 19.06 9.64
CA LEU A 252 22.93 18.12 10.03
C LEU A 252 22.53 17.36 8.76
N GLY A 253 23.00 16.12 8.65
CA GLY A 253 22.56 15.21 7.60
C GLY A 253 21.09 14.81 7.81
N GLY A 254 20.39 14.43 6.74
CA GLY A 254 19.12 13.70 6.85
C GLY A 254 17.81 14.51 6.98
N ASN A 255 17.82 15.80 7.35
CA ASN A 255 16.61 16.63 7.40
C ASN A 255 16.37 17.39 6.08
N LEU A 256 16.19 16.65 4.98
CA LEU A 256 15.85 17.19 3.67
C LEU A 256 14.63 16.48 3.09
N GLY A 257 13.76 17.25 2.44
CA GLY A 257 12.62 16.73 1.69
C GLY A 257 12.55 17.37 0.31
N LEU A 258 12.02 16.65 -0.68
CA LEU A 258 11.81 17.14 -2.03
C LEU A 258 10.43 16.70 -2.55
N ALA A 259 9.69 17.62 -3.16
CA ALA A 259 8.45 17.37 -3.88
C ALA A 259 8.47 18.09 -5.24
N VAL A 260 7.70 17.59 -6.21
CA VAL A 260 7.60 18.17 -7.56
C VAL A 260 6.13 18.28 -7.94
N ASP A 261 5.72 19.42 -8.48
CA ASP A 261 4.36 19.59 -9.02
C ASP A 261 4.25 19.11 -10.47
N ASP A 262 3.03 18.97 -10.98
CA ASP A 262 2.76 18.54 -12.36
C ASP A 262 3.37 19.43 -13.44
N SER A 263 3.70 20.68 -13.11
CA SER A 263 4.41 21.59 -14.01
C SER A 263 5.93 21.38 -14.00
N GLY A 264 6.43 20.47 -13.16
CA GLY A 264 7.85 20.18 -12.96
C GLY A 264 8.56 21.18 -12.05
N ASN A 265 7.85 22.03 -11.31
CA ASN A 265 8.48 22.91 -10.33
C ASN A 265 8.91 22.08 -9.12
N VAL A 266 10.09 22.38 -8.60
CA VAL A 266 10.72 21.60 -7.53
C VAL A 266 10.62 22.37 -6.22
N TYR A 267 10.15 21.69 -5.18
CA TYR A 267 10.03 22.22 -3.84
C TYR A 267 10.97 21.45 -2.92
N VAL A 268 11.77 22.17 -2.15
CA VAL A 268 12.77 21.56 -1.26
C VAL A 268 12.70 22.21 0.11
N LYS A 269 12.67 21.37 1.14
CA LYS A 269 12.79 21.80 2.54
C LYS A 269 14.08 21.29 3.14
N GLY A 270 14.54 21.96 4.19
CA GLY A 270 15.56 21.44 5.06
C GLY A 270 15.97 22.39 6.16
N ILE A 271 17.04 22.05 6.87
CA ILE A 271 17.63 22.91 7.91
C ILE A 271 18.94 23.51 7.41
N ILE A 272 19.10 24.81 7.60
CA ILE A 272 20.35 25.54 7.35
C ILE A 272 20.87 26.17 8.64
N GLU A 273 22.18 26.16 8.83
CA GLU A 273 22.81 26.77 10.00
C GLU A 273 23.21 28.23 9.77
N ASN A 274 23.11 29.05 10.84
CA ASN A 274 23.80 30.33 10.99
C ASN A 274 23.54 31.32 9.84
N ARG A 275 22.39 31.22 9.17
CA ARG A 275 22.03 32.01 7.99
C ARG A 275 20.52 32.25 7.92
N VAL A 276 20.13 33.51 7.89
CA VAL A 276 18.83 33.92 7.34
C VAL A 276 19.05 34.22 5.85
N LEU A 277 18.40 33.46 4.98
CA LEU A 277 18.47 33.69 3.54
C LEU A 277 17.34 34.66 3.16
N THR A 278 17.71 35.87 2.73
CA THR A 278 16.77 36.76 2.03
C THR A 278 17.21 36.86 0.57
N GLU A 279 16.23 37.02 -0.33
CA GLU A 279 16.22 36.54 -1.73
C GLU A 279 17.50 36.72 -2.56
N ASP A 280 18.37 37.71 -2.29
CA ASP A 280 19.65 37.89 -3.02
C ASP A 280 20.85 38.33 -2.16
N THR A 281 20.77 38.24 -0.83
CA THR A 281 21.93 38.54 0.04
C THR A 281 22.00 37.59 1.21
N VAL A 282 23.07 36.79 1.27
CA VAL A 282 23.46 36.10 2.50
C VAL A 282 23.87 37.16 3.50
N THR A 283 22.99 37.47 4.45
CA THR A 283 23.39 38.27 5.61
C THR A 283 23.77 37.28 6.71
N THR A 284 25.06 37.09 6.95
CA THR A 284 25.52 36.29 8.09
C THR A 284 25.13 37.04 9.35
N ILE A 285 24.14 36.54 10.09
CA ILE A 285 23.85 37.05 11.43
C ILE A 285 24.70 36.22 12.39
N PHE A 286 25.87 36.75 12.75
CA PHE A 286 26.60 36.24 13.90
C PHE A 286 25.91 36.76 15.17
N THR A 287 24.82 36.12 15.57
CA THR A 287 24.48 36.10 17.00
C THR A 287 25.24 34.96 17.65
N ASP A 288 25.71 35.21 18.85
CA ASP A 288 26.40 34.34 19.81
C ASP A 288 25.55 33.13 20.28
N LYS A 289 24.49 32.80 19.53
CA LYS A 289 23.64 31.61 19.66
C LYS A 289 23.52 30.96 18.28
N ILE A 290 23.91 29.70 18.19
CA ILE A 290 23.63 28.85 17.02
C ILE A 290 22.11 28.82 16.84
N VAL A 291 21.63 29.29 15.69
CA VAL A 291 20.23 29.15 15.26
C VAL A 291 20.24 28.31 13.99
N SER A 292 19.69 27.10 14.09
CA SER A 292 19.25 26.29 12.95
C SER A 292 17.96 26.91 12.40
N SER A 293 17.80 27.00 11.09
CA SER A 293 16.59 27.55 10.48
C SER A 293 16.05 26.58 9.44
N GLN A 294 14.78 26.20 9.57
CA GLN A 294 14.06 25.51 8.51
C GLN A 294 13.97 26.46 7.31
N PHE A 295 14.21 25.95 6.10
CA PHE A 295 13.90 26.62 4.86
C PHE A 295 12.91 25.80 4.02
N VAL A 296 12.22 26.51 3.12
CA VAL A 296 11.50 25.96 1.98
C VAL A 296 11.89 26.78 0.76
N ALA A 297 12.19 26.14 -0.36
CA ALA A 297 12.56 26.79 -1.60
C ALA A 297 11.80 26.19 -2.78
N LYS A 298 11.45 27.02 -3.77
CA LYS A 298 10.86 26.62 -5.04
C LYS A 298 11.81 26.93 -6.20
N TYR A 299 11.94 25.98 -7.12
CA TYR A 299 12.70 26.10 -8.36
C TYR A 299 11.78 25.81 -9.56
N LEU A 300 12.00 26.51 -10.66
CA LEU A 300 11.38 26.20 -11.95
C LEU A 300 11.99 24.92 -12.56
N PRO A 301 11.34 24.27 -13.54
CA PRO A 301 11.82 23.01 -14.13
C PRO A 301 13.22 23.11 -14.78
N ASN A 302 13.64 24.32 -15.14
CA ASN A 302 14.95 24.65 -15.69
C ASN A 302 16.04 24.86 -14.61
N GLY A 303 15.71 24.74 -13.33
CA GLY A 303 16.61 24.95 -12.20
C GLY A 303 16.71 26.39 -11.71
N GLU A 304 15.96 27.35 -12.25
CA GLU A 304 15.94 28.72 -11.74
C GLU A 304 15.19 28.79 -10.40
N LYS A 305 15.83 29.33 -9.35
CA LYS A 305 15.21 29.53 -8.03
C LYS A 305 14.14 30.62 -8.11
N LEU A 306 12.89 30.29 -7.79
CA LEU A 306 11.78 31.25 -7.81
C LEU A 306 11.65 32.01 -6.48
N TRP A 307 11.66 31.28 -5.36
CA TRP A 307 11.63 31.87 -4.02
C TRP A 307 12.27 30.95 -2.98
N LEU A 308 12.67 31.52 -1.85
CA LEU A 308 13.14 30.79 -0.68
C LEU A 308 12.66 31.50 0.59
N LYS A 309 12.05 30.74 1.50
CA LYS A 309 11.60 31.20 2.81
C LYS A 309 12.38 30.47 3.90
N SER A 310 12.67 31.18 4.99
CA SER A 310 13.27 30.59 6.19
C SER A 310 12.50 31.01 7.44
N THR A 311 12.51 30.14 8.44
CA THR A 311 11.97 30.43 9.77
C THR A 311 13.01 31.09 10.66
N ASN A 312 12.59 31.51 11.85
CA ASN A 312 13.48 31.90 12.93
C ASN A 312 13.11 31.08 14.18
N GLY A 313 13.93 30.11 14.56
CA GLY A 313 13.66 29.21 15.68
C GLY A 313 14.79 28.23 15.94
N ILE A 314 14.53 27.21 16.75
CA ILE A 314 15.42 26.07 16.96
C ILE A 314 14.65 24.83 16.51
N PHE A 315 15.29 24.01 15.68
CA PHE A 315 14.71 22.78 15.16
C PHE A 315 15.47 21.59 15.71
N ASN A 316 14.77 20.47 15.91
CA ASN A 316 15.46 19.22 16.22
C ASN A 316 16.33 18.83 15.03
N GLU A 317 17.51 18.33 15.34
CA GLU A 317 18.59 18.16 14.36
C GLU A 317 18.74 16.71 13.89
N ASP A 318 18.08 15.80 14.58
CA ASP A 318 18.07 14.38 14.29
C ASP A 318 17.32 14.10 12.98
N GLY A 319 17.84 13.18 12.16
CA GLY A 319 17.31 12.88 10.83
C GLY A 319 15.92 12.23 10.84
N GLY A 320 15.28 12.20 9.66
CA GLY A 320 13.98 11.56 9.43
C GLY A 320 12.80 12.52 9.28
N ASP A 321 12.95 13.80 9.68
CA ASP A 321 11.91 14.84 9.59
C ASP A 321 11.82 15.44 8.16
N SER A 322 11.61 14.58 7.17
CA SER A 322 11.72 14.90 5.73
C SER A 322 10.41 15.32 5.05
N GLY A 323 9.25 15.18 5.72
CA GLY A 323 7.93 15.34 5.10
C GLY A 323 7.70 16.69 4.43
N ILE A 324 7.36 16.62 3.14
CA ILE A 324 6.97 17.73 2.25
C ILE A 324 6.01 17.19 1.19
N ALA A 325 4.96 17.94 0.87
CA ALA A 325 4.04 17.63 -0.22
C ALA A 325 3.60 18.92 -0.92
N VAL A 326 3.09 18.80 -2.15
CA VAL A 326 2.59 19.92 -2.95
C VAL A 326 1.22 19.56 -3.52
N ASP A 327 0.27 20.49 -3.44
CA ASP A 327 -1.06 20.32 -4.06
C ASP A 327 -1.08 20.82 -5.52
N ASP A 328 -2.14 20.50 -6.25
CA ASP A 328 -2.36 20.93 -7.65
C ASP A 328 -2.38 22.46 -7.85
N SER A 329 -2.63 23.22 -6.77
CA SER A 329 -2.56 24.68 -6.79
C SER A 329 -1.13 25.21 -6.59
N GLY A 330 -0.16 24.32 -6.40
CA GLY A 330 1.24 24.62 -6.17
C GLY A 330 1.53 25.11 -4.75
N ASN A 331 0.62 24.93 -3.79
CA ASN A 331 0.89 25.20 -2.38
C ASN A 331 1.70 24.06 -1.79
N VAL A 332 2.67 24.39 -0.94
CA VAL A 332 3.58 23.41 -0.34
C VAL A 332 3.32 23.28 1.15
N TYR A 333 3.36 22.03 1.62
CA TYR A 333 3.12 21.63 3.00
C TYR A 333 4.39 21.02 3.55
N ILE A 334 4.76 21.35 4.77
CA ILE A 334 5.94 20.81 5.45
C ILE A 334 5.60 20.42 6.89
N THR A 335 6.24 19.37 7.39
CA THR A 335 6.18 18.95 8.79
C THR A 335 7.59 18.79 9.37
N GLY A 336 7.70 18.51 10.65
CA GLY A 336 8.98 18.33 11.35
C GLY A 336 8.79 18.55 12.83
N SER A 337 9.89 18.75 13.54
CA SER A 337 9.86 19.11 14.95
C SER A 337 10.68 20.35 15.28
N PHE A 338 10.24 21.08 16.30
CA PHE A 338 10.86 22.33 16.74
C PHE A 338 10.97 22.39 18.26
N GLN A 339 11.91 23.19 18.75
CA GLN A 339 12.10 23.46 20.18
C GLN A 339 11.87 24.93 20.50
N ARG A 340 11.38 25.17 21.72
CA ARG A 340 11.22 26.49 22.31
C ARG A 340 10.25 27.34 21.49
N GLU A 341 10.73 28.36 20.78
CA GLU A 341 9.90 29.27 20.00
C GLU A 341 10.39 29.28 18.56
N VAL A 342 9.46 29.18 17.63
CA VAL A 342 9.71 29.29 16.19
C VAL A 342 8.69 30.21 15.55
N THR A 343 9.14 31.09 14.65
CA THR A 343 8.26 31.92 13.84
C THR A 343 8.32 31.51 12.37
N PHE A 344 7.17 31.16 11.81
CA PHE A 344 6.94 30.93 10.38
C PHE A 344 6.45 32.24 9.72
N GLY A 345 6.79 32.44 8.44
CA GLY A 345 6.35 33.61 7.67
C GLY A 345 6.89 34.93 8.23
N VAL A 346 8.15 34.97 8.66
CA VAL A 346 8.76 36.14 9.32
C VAL A 346 8.61 37.39 8.44
N GLY A 347 7.90 38.39 8.95
CA GLY A 347 7.65 39.66 8.24
C GLY A 347 6.44 39.64 7.30
N GLU A 348 5.75 38.50 7.18
CA GLU A 348 4.53 38.35 6.39
C GLU A 348 3.28 38.65 7.23
N LYS A 349 2.15 38.90 6.57
CA LYS A 349 0.88 39.24 7.25
C LYS A 349 0.38 38.11 8.16
N ASN A 350 0.61 36.86 7.75
CA ASN A 350 0.16 35.67 8.46
C ASN A 350 1.25 35.05 9.34
N ALA A 351 2.31 35.80 9.66
CA ALA A 351 3.40 35.32 10.50
C ALA A 351 2.86 34.63 11.76
N SER A 352 3.31 33.41 12.03
CA SER A 352 2.79 32.55 13.08
C SER A 352 3.93 32.09 13.97
N THR A 353 3.82 32.37 15.27
CA THR A 353 4.79 31.91 16.29
C THR A 353 4.23 30.72 17.03
N LEU A 354 4.96 29.60 16.98
CA LEU A 354 4.64 28.37 17.70
C LEU A 354 5.62 28.23 18.87
N VAL A 355 5.14 27.66 19.98
CA VAL A 355 5.93 27.43 21.19
C VAL A 355 5.80 25.96 21.57
N SER A 356 6.93 25.26 21.69
CA SER A 356 6.94 23.85 22.06
C SER A 356 6.75 23.70 23.56
N VAL A 357 6.19 22.56 23.97
CA VAL A 357 6.23 22.10 25.36
C VAL A 357 7.44 21.18 25.51
N ASP A 358 8.29 21.42 26.51
CA ASP A 358 9.51 20.63 26.77
C ASP A 358 10.49 20.43 25.59
N GLU A 359 10.90 19.17 25.31
CA GLU A 359 12.05 18.81 24.45
C GLU A 359 11.82 18.96 22.94
N GLY A 360 10.56 19.14 22.50
CA GLY A 360 10.21 19.52 21.13
C GLY A 360 8.82 19.05 20.71
N ASP A 361 8.16 19.84 19.86
CA ASP A 361 6.80 19.59 19.37
C ASP A 361 6.80 19.41 17.84
N ILE A 362 5.77 18.73 17.35
CA ILE A 362 5.46 18.60 15.92
C ILE A 362 5.04 19.98 15.38
N PHE A 363 5.46 20.33 14.17
CA PHE A 363 4.84 21.40 13.39
C PHE A 363 4.26 20.90 12.08
N VAL A 364 3.25 21.60 11.57
CA VAL A 364 2.75 21.48 10.21
C VAL A 364 2.57 22.90 9.66
N ALA A 365 3.11 23.20 8.49
CA ALA A 365 3.00 24.53 7.88
C ALA A 365 2.68 24.43 6.40
N LYS A 366 1.82 25.35 5.93
CA LYS A 366 1.44 25.52 4.53
C LYS A 366 1.92 26.86 4.00
N TYR A 367 2.61 26.84 2.88
CA TYR A 367 2.95 28.02 2.09
C TYR A 367 2.18 28.02 0.78
N GLN A 368 1.70 29.19 0.38
CA GLN A 368 1.04 29.38 -0.91
C GLN A 368 2.05 29.25 -2.06
N SER A 369 1.56 29.10 -3.29
CA SER A 369 2.42 28.97 -4.48
C SER A 369 3.36 30.15 -4.74
N ASN A 370 3.04 31.34 -4.20
CA ASN A 370 3.90 32.53 -4.20
C ASN A 370 4.95 32.55 -3.07
N GLY A 371 4.95 31.55 -2.19
CA GLY A 371 5.83 31.41 -1.04
C GLY A 371 5.35 32.11 0.23
N GLU A 372 4.22 32.81 0.26
CA GLU A 372 3.67 33.41 1.49
C GLU A 372 3.07 32.33 2.40
N LEU A 373 3.27 32.45 3.71
CA LEU A 373 2.68 31.54 4.69
C LEU A 373 1.15 31.65 4.68
N ALA A 374 0.48 30.51 4.53
CA ALA A 374 -0.96 30.39 4.71
C ALA A 374 -1.30 30.19 6.19
N TRP A 375 -0.71 29.16 6.82
CA TRP A 375 -0.89 28.83 8.24
C TRP A 375 0.26 27.96 8.74
N ALA A 376 0.48 27.95 10.06
CA ALA A 376 1.34 27.02 10.76
C ALA A 376 0.66 26.55 12.05
N LYS A 377 0.80 25.26 12.37
CA LYS A 377 0.18 24.57 13.50
C LYS A 377 1.22 23.75 14.24
N SER A 378 1.02 23.54 15.54
CA SER A 378 1.82 22.64 16.35
C SER A 378 0.96 21.58 17.04
N ALA A 379 1.57 20.45 17.37
CA ALA A 379 1.01 19.44 18.24
C ALA A 379 2.13 18.87 19.12
N GLY A 380 1.82 18.61 20.38
CA GLY A 380 2.76 18.03 21.33
C GLY A 380 2.30 18.19 22.76
N GLY A 381 3.16 17.87 23.73
CA GLY A 381 2.84 18.02 25.13
C GLY A 381 3.98 17.68 26.10
N GLU A 382 3.64 17.51 27.37
CA GLU A 382 4.64 17.28 28.43
C GLU A 382 5.25 15.88 28.31
N ALA A 383 6.58 15.83 28.31
CA ALA A 383 7.32 14.58 28.31
C ALA A 383 7.25 13.94 29.71
N THR A 384 6.83 12.66 29.81
CA THR A 384 6.82 11.95 31.11
C THR A 384 8.23 11.53 31.58
N PHE A 385 9.20 11.46 30.67
CA PHE A 385 10.62 11.17 30.91
C PHE A 385 11.53 12.07 30.07
N ALA A 386 12.47 12.76 30.71
CA ALA A 386 13.44 13.70 30.09
C ALA A 386 14.64 13.01 29.42
N LEU A 387 14.46 11.79 28.90
CA LEU A 387 15.51 11.01 28.22
C LEU A 387 15.15 10.62 26.79
N TYR A 388 13.91 10.88 26.34
CA TYR A 388 13.42 10.48 25.04
C TYR A 388 13.13 11.70 24.17
N SER A 389 13.51 11.62 22.90
CA SER A 389 13.30 12.68 21.91
C SER A 389 11.85 13.14 21.88
N GLY A 390 11.63 14.46 21.93
CA GLY A 390 10.29 15.07 21.83
C GLY A 390 9.52 14.69 20.57
N ASP A 391 8.28 15.17 20.47
CA ASP A 391 7.31 14.76 19.44
C ASP A 391 7.75 15.19 18.03
N ARG A 392 7.57 14.31 17.03
CA ARG A 392 8.09 14.54 15.67
C ARG A 392 7.14 14.21 14.55
N GLY A 393 6.95 15.15 13.64
CA GLY A 393 6.37 14.88 12.33
C GLY A 393 7.45 14.42 11.36
N ARG A 394 7.28 13.23 10.77
CA ARG A 394 8.24 12.65 9.82
C ARG A 394 7.75 12.66 8.40
N GLY A 395 6.54 12.16 8.17
CA GLY A 395 5.91 12.08 6.84
C GLY A 395 4.67 12.95 6.77
N LEU A 396 4.37 13.49 5.59
CA LEU A 396 3.09 14.11 5.30
C LEU A 396 2.73 13.94 3.82
N ASP A 397 1.44 13.92 3.53
CA ASP A 397 0.93 14.02 2.16
C ASP A 397 -0.40 14.79 2.11
N VAL A 398 -0.85 15.18 0.91
CA VAL A 398 -2.05 15.98 0.69
C VAL A 398 -2.95 15.35 -0.38
N ASP A 399 -4.25 15.24 -0.10
CA ASP A 399 -5.23 14.77 -1.10
C ASP A 399 -5.69 15.90 -2.04
N ASN A 400 -6.42 15.54 -3.09
CA ASN A 400 -6.93 16.50 -4.09
C ASN A 400 -7.93 17.52 -3.53
N SER A 401 -8.47 17.31 -2.33
CA SER A 401 -9.29 18.31 -1.63
C SER A 401 -8.45 19.33 -0.86
N GLY A 402 -7.14 19.11 -0.77
CA GLY A 402 -6.18 19.87 0.02
C GLY A 402 -6.14 19.43 1.49
N SER A 403 -6.72 18.29 1.84
CA SER A 403 -6.65 17.73 3.19
C SER A 403 -5.26 17.13 3.43
N VAL A 404 -4.67 17.45 4.59
CA VAL A 404 -3.28 17.14 4.92
C VAL A 404 -3.24 15.99 5.90
N TYR A 405 -2.47 14.96 5.60
CA TYR A 405 -2.28 13.79 6.45
C TYR A 405 -0.83 13.78 6.91
N VAL A 406 -0.61 13.60 8.21
CA VAL A 406 0.71 13.70 8.83
C VAL A 406 0.93 12.48 9.71
N THR A 407 2.12 11.89 9.62
CA THR A 407 2.55 10.81 10.49
C THR A 407 3.91 11.10 11.13
N GLY A 408 4.18 10.41 12.22
CA GLY A 408 5.37 10.58 13.01
C GLY A 408 5.26 9.80 14.31
N PHE A 409 5.92 10.28 15.36
CA PHE A 409 5.81 9.70 16.69
C PHE A 409 5.73 10.75 17.78
N PHE A 410 5.21 10.36 18.93
CA PHE A 410 5.09 11.20 20.12
C PHE A 410 5.32 10.37 21.39
N HIS A 411 5.61 11.05 22.50
CA HIS A 411 5.82 10.40 23.80
C HIS A 411 5.05 11.11 24.91
N GLY A 412 4.50 10.34 25.85
CA GLY A 412 3.73 10.86 26.95
C GLY A 412 2.36 11.32 26.47
N THR A 413 2.12 12.62 26.43
CA THR A 413 0.85 13.20 25.97
C THR A 413 1.09 14.18 24.84
N ALA A 414 0.32 14.07 23.76
CA ALA A 414 0.34 15.05 22.67
C ALA A 414 -1.06 15.59 22.40
N VAL A 415 -1.19 16.92 22.37
CA VAL A 415 -2.45 17.61 22.06
C VAL A 415 -2.42 18.11 20.62
N PHE A 416 -3.32 17.58 19.79
CA PHE A 416 -3.54 17.99 18.41
C PHE A 416 -4.73 18.94 18.35
N GLY A 417 -4.62 20.01 17.55
CA GLY A 417 -5.74 20.95 17.34
C GLY A 417 -6.12 21.74 18.60
N ALA A 418 -5.15 22.13 19.42
CA ALA A 418 -5.40 22.84 20.67
C ALA A 418 -6.28 24.09 20.47
N GLY A 419 -7.45 24.11 21.10
CA GLY A 419 -8.47 25.15 21.01
C GLY A 419 -9.42 25.04 19.80
N GLU A 420 -9.31 23.97 19.00
CA GLU A 420 -10.17 23.69 17.85
C GLU A 420 -11.35 22.80 18.25
N THR A 421 -12.32 22.63 17.35
CA THR A 421 -13.55 21.85 17.65
C THR A 421 -13.24 20.37 17.86
N GLU A 422 -12.32 19.82 17.07
CA GLU A 422 -11.91 18.40 17.10
C GLU A 422 -10.60 18.19 17.88
N GLU A 423 -10.27 19.09 18.83
CA GLU A 423 -9.09 18.94 19.70
C GLU A 423 -8.98 17.52 20.25
N THR A 424 -7.84 16.88 20.02
CA THR A 424 -7.62 15.48 20.38
C THR A 424 -6.36 15.36 21.22
N THR A 425 -6.48 14.74 22.39
CA THR A 425 -5.32 14.39 23.24
C THR A 425 -5.00 12.91 23.07
N LEU A 426 -3.80 12.62 22.58
CA LEU A 426 -3.25 11.27 22.49
C LEU A 426 -2.34 11.00 23.69
N VAL A 427 -2.29 9.73 24.11
CA VAL A 427 -1.40 9.26 25.18
C VAL A 427 -0.64 8.05 24.66
N SER A 428 0.69 8.11 24.67
CA SER A 428 1.51 7.00 24.19
C SER A 428 1.45 5.84 25.18
N ASN A 429 1.49 4.61 24.67
CA ASN A 429 1.61 3.42 25.48
C ASN A 429 3.09 2.99 25.53
N GLY A 430 3.74 3.14 26.69
CA GLY A 430 5.18 2.87 26.79
C GLY A 430 6.04 4.04 26.33
N PHE A 431 7.02 3.81 25.44
CA PHE A 431 8.03 4.82 25.11
C PHE A 431 7.54 5.83 24.08
N THR A 432 7.33 5.42 22.84
CA THR A 432 6.86 6.31 21.76
C THR A 432 5.83 5.59 20.92
N ASP A 433 4.78 6.29 20.52
CA ASP A 433 3.73 5.74 19.66
C ASP A 433 3.69 6.49 18.34
N ILE A 434 3.26 5.78 17.30
CA ILE A 434 2.96 6.36 15.99
C ILE A 434 1.73 7.26 16.16
N PHE A 435 1.71 8.42 15.50
CA PHE A 435 0.47 9.17 15.27
C PHE A 435 0.13 9.24 13.78
N ILE A 436 -1.16 9.38 13.50
CA ILE A 436 -1.68 9.84 12.21
C ILE A 436 -2.67 10.96 12.50
N ALA A 437 -2.45 12.13 11.90
CA ALA A 437 -3.32 13.29 12.04
C ALA A 437 -3.79 13.81 10.67
N LYS A 438 -5.07 14.15 10.56
CA LYS A 438 -5.68 14.73 9.36
C LYS A 438 -6.09 16.18 9.65
N TYR A 439 -5.73 17.10 8.76
CA TYR A 439 -6.13 18.49 8.78
C TYR A 439 -6.90 18.86 7.51
N THR A 440 -7.77 19.86 7.61
CA THR A 440 -8.40 20.51 6.46
C THR A 440 -7.39 21.35 5.68
N ALA A 441 -7.74 21.76 4.46
CA ALA A 441 -6.92 22.69 3.66
C ALA A 441 -6.65 24.05 4.33
N SER A 442 -7.51 24.44 5.29
CA SER A 442 -7.37 25.62 6.14
C SER A 442 -6.57 25.40 7.43
N GLY A 443 -6.13 24.17 7.70
CA GLY A 443 -5.31 23.81 8.85
C GLY A 443 -6.09 23.57 10.15
N GLU A 444 -7.39 23.27 10.06
CA GLU A 444 -8.19 22.81 11.21
C GLU A 444 -8.06 21.28 11.31
N LEU A 445 -7.90 20.75 12.52
CA LEU A 445 -7.84 19.32 12.80
C LEU A 445 -9.17 18.66 12.44
N VAL A 446 -9.10 17.51 11.78
CA VAL A 446 -10.22 16.63 11.47
C VAL A 446 -10.19 15.40 12.38
N SER A 447 -9.02 14.78 12.53
CA SER A 447 -8.82 13.62 13.39
C SER A 447 -7.35 13.46 13.77
N ALA A 448 -7.09 12.82 14.91
CA ALA A 448 -5.78 12.31 15.28
C ALA A 448 -5.94 10.96 15.99
N GLN A 449 -5.07 10.01 15.67
CA GLN A 449 -5.06 8.68 16.28
C GLN A 449 -3.63 8.23 16.59
N SER A 450 -3.49 7.40 17.63
CA SER A 450 -2.23 6.78 18.03
C SER A 450 -2.24 5.28 17.75
N ILE A 451 -1.10 4.75 17.32
CA ILE A 451 -0.87 3.32 17.09
C ILE A 451 0.44 2.96 17.78
N GLY A 452 0.42 2.00 18.71
CA GLY A 452 1.61 1.68 19.51
C GLY A 452 1.47 0.45 20.39
N SER A 453 2.60 0.05 20.95
CA SER A 453 2.83 -1.12 21.80
C SER A 453 3.22 -0.65 23.21
N ASN A 454 4.16 -1.29 23.90
CA ASN A 454 4.85 -0.70 25.07
C ASN A 454 6.29 -0.27 24.72
N GLY A 455 6.72 -0.54 23.49
CA GLY A 455 8.07 -0.32 22.97
C GLY A 455 8.23 1.03 22.28
N PHE A 456 9.16 1.09 21.33
CA PHE A 456 9.35 2.23 20.44
C PHE A 456 8.61 1.99 19.12
N ASP A 457 7.56 2.75 18.86
CA ASP A 457 6.82 2.70 17.61
C ASP A 457 6.94 4.06 16.89
N TRP A 458 7.43 4.05 15.65
CA TRP A 458 7.76 5.27 14.89
C TRP A 458 7.11 5.31 13.52
N GLY A 459 6.19 6.26 13.30
CA GLY A 459 5.67 6.56 11.97
C GLY A 459 6.73 7.25 11.12
N SER A 460 6.93 6.80 9.89
CA SER A 460 8.09 7.20 9.06
C SER A 460 7.72 7.86 7.74
N SER A 461 6.69 7.35 7.05
CA SER A 461 6.18 7.89 5.79
C SER A 461 4.69 7.64 5.66
N ILE A 462 3.99 8.58 5.03
CA ILE A 462 2.57 8.47 4.65
C ILE A 462 2.41 9.00 3.23
N VAL A 463 1.62 8.32 2.41
CA VAL A 463 1.17 8.75 1.09
C VAL A 463 -0.34 8.63 1.05
N VAL A 464 -0.99 9.50 0.29
CA VAL A 464 -2.44 9.58 0.17
C VAL A 464 -2.82 9.54 -1.29
N ASP A 465 -3.81 8.73 -1.66
CA ASP A 465 -4.34 8.74 -3.01
C ASP A 465 -5.47 9.77 -3.20
N ASP A 466 -5.90 9.94 -4.44
CA ASP A 466 -6.95 10.89 -4.82
C ASP A 466 -8.29 10.68 -4.10
N THR A 467 -8.52 9.49 -3.53
CA THR A 467 -9.73 9.13 -2.77
C THR A 467 -9.62 9.49 -1.28
N GLY A 468 -8.42 9.85 -0.82
CA GLY A 468 -8.10 10.10 0.59
C GLY A 468 -7.71 8.83 1.35
N SER A 469 -7.46 7.71 0.67
CA SER A 469 -6.92 6.50 1.31
C SER A 469 -5.47 6.72 1.67
N THR A 470 -5.07 6.29 2.87
CA THR A 470 -3.73 6.46 3.42
C THR A 470 -2.93 5.18 3.34
N TYR A 471 -1.67 5.33 2.97
CA TYR A 471 -0.67 4.27 2.92
C TYR A 471 0.47 4.73 3.82
N PHE A 472 0.79 4.00 4.87
CA PHE A 472 1.78 4.44 5.85
C PHE A 472 2.71 3.30 6.29
N THR A 473 3.93 3.68 6.66
CA THR A 473 4.99 2.76 7.10
C THR A 473 5.73 3.35 8.29
N GLY A 474 6.41 2.49 9.02
CA GLY A 474 7.21 2.84 10.16
C GLY A 474 7.85 1.62 10.78
N THR A 475 8.33 1.79 12.00
CA THR A 475 8.88 0.71 12.82
C THR A 475 8.04 0.49 14.07
N PHE A 476 8.01 -0.73 14.57
CA PHE A 476 7.30 -1.07 15.80
C PHE A 476 8.01 -2.17 16.61
N ALA A 477 7.78 -2.19 17.92
CA ALA A 477 8.41 -3.13 18.85
C ALA A 477 7.42 -3.81 19.78
N GLY A 478 7.19 -5.10 19.58
CA GLY A 478 6.23 -5.91 20.34
C GLY A 478 4.94 -6.11 19.54
N ALA A 479 3.82 -6.25 20.25
CA ALA A 479 2.51 -6.43 19.60
C ALA A 479 1.83 -5.07 19.41
N VAL A 480 1.56 -4.70 18.16
CA VAL A 480 0.82 -3.50 17.76
C VAL A 480 -0.45 -3.90 17.02
N THR A 481 -1.56 -3.25 17.34
CA THR A 481 -2.84 -3.45 16.64
C THR A 481 -3.16 -2.24 15.79
N PHE A 482 -3.27 -2.45 14.49
CA PHE A 482 -3.71 -1.45 13.51
C PHE A 482 -5.22 -1.58 13.32
N GLY A 483 -5.92 -0.44 13.11
CA GLY A 483 -7.36 -0.42 12.85
C GLY A 483 -8.21 -0.96 14.00
N GLN A 484 -7.84 -0.63 15.24
CA GLN A 484 -8.49 -1.19 16.43
C GLN A 484 -10.00 -0.88 16.44
N GLY A 485 -10.83 -1.92 16.43
CA GLY A 485 -12.29 -1.84 16.37
C GLY A 485 -12.87 -1.76 14.95
N GLU A 486 -12.04 -1.81 13.91
CA GLU A 486 -12.44 -1.82 12.50
C GLU A 486 -12.58 -3.26 11.99
N VAL A 487 -13.25 -3.44 10.84
CA VAL A 487 -13.43 -4.79 10.24
C VAL A 487 -12.10 -5.41 9.83
N GLY A 488 -11.14 -4.59 9.37
CA GLY A 488 -9.80 -5.02 8.96
C GLY A 488 -8.75 -5.02 10.07
N GLU A 489 -9.15 -4.91 11.35
CA GLU A 489 -8.24 -4.89 12.50
C GLU A 489 -7.15 -5.98 12.37
N THR A 490 -5.89 -5.57 12.46
CA THR A 490 -4.73 -6.46 12.28
C THR A 490 -3.72 -6.23 13.40
N THR A 491 -3.38 -7.30 14.14
CA THR A 491 -2.29 -7.29 15.12
C THR A 491 -1.01 -7.83 14.50
N LEU A 492 0.01 -6.98 14.42
CA LEU A 492 1.37 -7.37 14.05
C LEU A 492 2.21 -7.58 15.31
N ILE A 493 3.15 -8.53 15.25
CA ILE A 493 4.05 -8.85 16.37
C ILE A 493 5.48 -8.80 15.84
N SER A 494 6.34 -7.98 16.45
CA SER A 494 7.73 -7.91 16.05
C SER A 494 8.49 -9.20 16.40
N VAL A 495 9.48 -9.56 15.58
CA VAL A 495 10.28 -10.77 15.74
C VAL A 495 11.36 -10.57 16.80
N ASP A 496 11.20 -11.20 17.96
CA ASP A 496 12.19 -11.21 19.06
C ASP A 496 13.56 -11.75 18.61
N ASP A 497 14.62 -10.99 18.87
CA ASP A 497 16.00 -11.30 18.48
C ASP A 497 16.89 -11.84 19.60
N GLY A 498 16.35 -11.95 20.82
CA GLY A 498 17.05 -12.49 21.97
C GLY A 498 18.18 -11.62 22.52
N ASP A 499 18.29 -10.34 22.13
CA ASP A 499 19.21 -9.36 22.71
C ASP A 499 18.51 -8.44 23.73
N ASP A 500 17.50 -8.97 24.43
CA ASP A 500 16.70 -8.24 25.43
C ASP A 500 17.52 -7.94 26.70
N ASP A 501 18.49 -7.03 26.55
CA ASP A 501 19.20 -6.35 27.64
C ASP A 501 18.35 -5.22 28.26
N GLY A 502 17.09 -5.10 27.84
CA GLY A 502 16.12 -4.14 28.32
C GLY A 502 16.35 -2.72 27.81
N SER A 503 17.20 -2.50 26.79
CA SER A 503 17.47 -1.17 26.24
C SER A 503 17.02 -0.93 24.79
N ASN A 504 16.75 -1.95 23.98
CA ASN A 504 16.20 -1.78 22.62
C ASN A 504 15.52 -3.08 22.10
N PRO A 505 14.19 -3.25 22.22
CA PRO A 505 13.50 -4.36 21.55
C PRO A 505 13.65 -4.24 20.03
N SER A 506 13.79 -5.38 19.35
CA SER A 506 13.89 -5.48 17.89
C SER A 506 12.74 -4.76 17.18
N ASN A 507 13.07 -3.72 16.43
CA ASN A 507 12.15 -2.94 15.64
C ASN A 507 11.91 -3.62 14.29
N ASP A 508 10.67 -4.01 14.02
CA ASP A 508 10.25 -4.51 12.70
C ASP A 508 9.62 -3.38 11.90
N ILE A 509 9.72 -3.45 10.58
CA ILE A 509 8.98 -2.51 9.71
C ILE A 509 7.55 -2.98 9.54
N PHE A 510 6.63 -2.03 9.37
CA PHE A 510 5.27 -2.32 8.94
C PHE A 510 4.91 -1.51 7.68
N VAL A 511 3.94 -2.02 6.93
CA VAL A 511 3.22 -1.29 5.89
C VAL A 511 1.73 -1.48 6.17
N ALA A 512 0.97 -0.39 6.16
CA ALA A 512 -0.46 -0.41 6.43
C ALA A 512 -1.22 0.48 5.44
N VAL A 513 -2.44 0.06 5.09
CA VAL A 513 -3.32 0.77 4.16
C VAL A 513 -4.69 0.95 4.80
N SER A 514 -5.15 2.19 4.91
CA SER A 514 -6.49 2.53 5.39
C SER A 514 -7.26 3.28 4.30
N ARG A 515 -8.45 2.80 3.92
CA ARG A 515 -9.28 3.42 2.88
C ARG A 515 -10.30 4.38 3.47
N ASN A 516 -10.52 5.50 2.80
CA ASN A 516 -11.51 6.51 3.19
C ASN A 516 -12.97 6.10 2.87
N SER A 517 -13.15 4.96 2.18
CA SER A 517 -14.43 4.33 1.90
C SER A 517 -14.23 2.82 1.77
N ALA A 518 -15.25 2.03 2.15
CA ALA A 518 -15.27 0.60 1.86
C ALA A 518 -14.90 0.35 0.37
N PRO A 519 -14.17 -0.73 0.04
CA PRO A 519 -13.81 -1.01 -1.34
C PRO A 519 -15.06 -0.91 -2.22
N GLU A 520 -14.96 -0.20 -3.36
CA GLU A 520 -15.96 -0.39 -4.41
C GLU A 520 -15.84 -1.84 -4.84
N GLU A 521 -16.77 -2.67 -4.38
CA GLU A 521 -16.95 -4.03 -4.85
C GLU A 521 -17.72 -3.96 -6.16
N ILE A 522 -17.07 -4.25 -7.29
CA ILE A 522 -17.76 -4.39 -8.57
C ILE A 522 -18.42 -5.76 -8.57
N GLN A 523 -19.75 -5.79 -8.66
CA GLN A 523 -20.49 -7.05 -8.86
C GLN A 523 -20.48 -7.40 -10.34
N GLU A 524 -19.89 -8.54 -10.67
CA GLU A 524 -19.82 -9.08 -12.01
C GLU A 524 -20.64 -10.38 -12.12
N THR A 525 -20.98 -10.76 -13.36
CA THR A 525 -21.73 -11.99 -13.63
C THR A 525 -21.15 -12.72 -14.83
N VAL A 526 -20.81 -13.99 -14.65
CA VAL A 526 -20.38 -14.92 -15.70
C VAL A 526 -21.48 -15.93 -15.95
N GLU A 527 -22.00 -15.94 -17.18
CA GLU A 527 -22.89 -16.99 -17.67
C GLU A 527 -22.20 -17.76 -18.80
N ILE A 528 -21.93 -19.04 -18.55
CA ILE A 528 -21.20 -19.88 -19.49
C ILE A 528 -21.90 -21.21 -19.73
N ARG A 529 -22.17 -21.50 -21.00
CA ARG A 529 -22.80 -22.74 -21.44
C ARG A 529 -21.74 -23.72 -21.89
N ILE A 530 -21.98 -25.00 -21.67
CA ILE A 530 -21.17 -26.06 -22.30
C ILE A 530 -21.20 -25.85 -23.82
N SER A 531 -20.02 -25.71 -24.43
CA SER A 531 -19.86 -25.26 -25.82
C SER A 531 -19.25 -26.33 -26.74
N GLU A 532 -18.80 -27.45 -26.19
CA GLU A 532 -18.21 -28.57 -26.94
C GLU A 532 -18.74 -29.92 -26.44
N GLY A 533 -19.01 -30.86 -27.36
CA GLY A 533 -19.62 -32.15 -27.03
C GLY A 533 -18.70 -33.16 -26.32
N PHE A 534 -17.60 -32.71 -25.75
CA PHE A 534 -16.78 -33.52 -24.86
C PHE A 534 -16.56 -32.86 -23.50
N ASP A 535 -17.29 -31.77 -23.26
CA ASP A 535 -17.34 -31.05 -22.00
C ASP A 535 -18.58 -31.43 -21.18
N ASP A 536 -19.46 -32.26 -21.72
CA ASP A 536 -20.40 -33.05 -20.93
C ASP A 536 -20.21 -34.55 -21.18
N ALA A 537 -20.30 -35.32 -20.12
CA ALA A 537 -20.05 -36.75 -20.18
C ALA A 537 -20.75 -37.54 -19.07
N GLU A 538 -21.01 -38.79 -19.39
CA GLU A 538 -21.69 -39.76 -18.53
C GLU A 538 -20.79 -40.95 -18.29
N GLU A 539 -20.58 -41.33 -17.03
CA GLU A 539 -19.81 -42.50 -16.65
C GLU A 539 -20.67 -43.55 -15.97
N ASN A 540 -20.78 -44.72 -16.59
CA ASN A 540 -21.40 -45.88 -15.95
C ASN A 540 -20.57 -46.33 -14.73
N THR A 541 -21.14 -46.22 -13.53
CA THR A 541 -20.43 -46.44 -12.25
C THR A 541 -19.89 -47.85 -12.05
N VAL A 542 -20.52 -48.86 -12.68
CA VAL A 542 -20.13 -50.27 -12.56
C VAL A 542 -18.96 -50.59 -13.48
N THR A 543 -19.05 -50.16 -14.73
CA THR A 543 -18.07 -50.50 -15.78
C THR A 543 -16.96 -49.45 -15.93
N GLY A 544 -17.19 -48.23 -15.44
CA GLY A 544 -16.36 -47.05 -15.67
C GLY A 544 -16.37 -46.57 -17.12
N LYS A 545 -17.26 -47.05 -18.00
CA LYS A 545 -17.30 -46.60 -19.40
C LYS A 545 -17.83 -45.17 -19.45
N VAL A 546 -17.09 -44.28 -20.11
CA VAL A 546 -17.46 -42.87 -20.31
C VAL A 546 -18.09 -42.68 -21.71
N ASN A 547 -19.26 -42.06 -21.75
CA ASN A 547 -19.95 -41.56 -22.93
C ASN A 547 -19.83 -40.04 -22.96
N ARG A 548 -19.55 -39.47 -24.13
CA ARG A 548 -19.32 -38.02 -24.34
C ARG A 548 -19.94 -37.59 -25.67
N GLY A 549 -21.19 -38.00 -25.82
CA GLY A 549 -21.89 -38.02 -27.09
C GLY A 549 -23.29 -38.60 -26.98
N SER A 550 -23.82 -38.70 -25.75
CA SER A 550 -25.25 -38.94 -25.53
C SER A 550 -26.01 -37.68 -25.89
N SER A 551 -27.25 -37.79 -26.35
CA SER A 551 -28.10 -36.62 -26.60
C SER A 551 -28.63 -35.98 -25.31
N ASP A 552 -28.48 -36.68 -24.20
CA ASP A 552 -29.04 -36.37 -22.90
C ASP A 552 -28.00 -36.54 -21.78
N LEU A 553 -28.30 -35.98 -20.62
CA LEU A 553 -27.57 -36.20 -19.37
C LEU A 553 -28.52 -36.78 -18.34
N GLU A 554 -28.32 -38.05 -18.02
CA GLU A 554 -29.15 -38.76 -17.04
C GLU A 554 -28.58 -38.57 -15.64
N LEU A 555 -29.08 -37.55 -14.94
CA LEU A 555 -28.62 -37.17 -13.61
C LEU A 555 -28.90 -38.32 -12.62
N ALA A 556 -27.85 -39.11 -12.37
CA ALA A 556 -27.73 -40.28 -11.49
C ALA A 556 -28.19 -41.65 -12.01
N ASP A 557 -29.42 -41.88 -12.49
CA ASP A 557 -29.88 -43.23 -12.89
C ASP A 557 -30.44 -43.29 -14.32
N GLN A 558 -29.88 -44.19 -15.14
CA GLN A 558 -30.35 -44.53 -16.49
C GLN A 558 -31.29 -45.76 -16.51
N GLY A 559 -32.03 -46.00 -15.41
CA GLY A 559 -33.02 -47.07 -15.27
C GLY A 559 -32.47 -48.52 -15.26
N ARG A 560 -31.15 -48.72 -15.41
CA ARG A 560 -30.48 -50.04 -15.32
C ARG A 560 -29.18 -50.02 -14.51
N HIS A 561 -28.62 -48.85 -14.24
CA HIS A 561 -27.37 -48.65 -13.51
C HIS A 561 -27.18 -47.17 -13.22
N ASN A 562 -26.54 -46.86 -12.09
CA ASN A 562 -26.19 -45.50 -11.75
C ASN A 562 -25.06 -44.99 -12.65
N GLN A 563 -25.06 -43.68 -12.89
CA GLN A 563 -24.05 -42.96 -13.63
C GLN A 563 -23.51 -41.78 -12.82
N LEU A 564 -22.28 -41.37 -13.15
CA LEU A 564 -21.71 -40.08 -12.75
C LEU A 564 -21.76 -39.15 -13.96
N ILE A 565 -22.18 -37.92 -13.74
CA ILE A 565 -22.21 -36.88 -14.77
C ILE A 565 -21.05 -35.93 -14.52
N GLY A 566 -20.35 -35.58 -15.59
CA GLY A 566 -19.32 -34.56 -15.58
C GLY A 566 -19.69 -33.45 -16.55
N MET A 567 -19.57 -32.21 -16.10
CA MET A 567 -19.84 -30.99 -16.86
C MET A 567 -18.62 -30.08 -16.72
N ARG A 568 -18.04 -29.67 -17.83
CA ARG A 568 -16.89 -28.79 -17.93
C ARG A 568 -17.34 -27.48 -18.57
N PHE A 569 -17.00 -26.39 -17.91
CA PHE A 569 -17.25 -25.04 -18.38
C PHE A 569 -15.89 -24.42 -18.69
N ASN A 570 -15.69 -23.96 -19.92
CA ASN A 570 -14.39 -23.51 -20.42
C ASN A 570 -14.27 -22.01 -20.26
N ASP A 571 -13.03 -21.49 -20.25
CA ASP A 571 -12.77 -20.06 -20.41
C ASP A 571 -13.53 -19.17 -19.42
N LEU A 572 -13.61 -19.57 -18.14
CA LEU A 572 -14.29 -18.76 -17.12
C LEU A 572 -13.45 -17.53 -16.83
N VAL A 573 -13.97 -16.36 -17.21
CA VAL A 573 -13.34 -15.06 -16.95
C VAL A 573 -13.62 -14.63 -15.50
N ILE A 574 -13.12 -15.41 -14.54
CA ILE A 574 -13.23 -15.13 -13.10
C ILE A 574 -11.80 -15.01 -12.54
N PRO A 575 -11.38 -13.83 -12.05
CA PRO A 575 -10.07 -13.65 -11.46
C PRO A 575 -9.85 -14.54 -10.23
N GLN A 576 -8.59 -14.92 -10.00
CA GLN A 576 -8.21 -15.61 -8.77
C GLN A 576 -8.46 -14.70 -7.56
N GLY A 577 -9.04 -15.26 -6.50
CA GLY A 577 -9.39 -14.49 -5.30
C GLY A 577 -10.69 -13.69 -5.40
N ALA A 578 -11.42 -13.76 -6.52
CA ALA A 578 -12.78 -13.23 -6.61
C ALA A 578 -13.69 -13.89 -5.56
N LYS A 579 -14.55 -13.08 -4.93
CA LYS A 579 -15.51 -13.56 -3.94
C LYS A 579 -16.80 -13.94 -4.63
N ILE A 580 -17.08 -15.23 -4.74
CA ILE A 580 -18.32 -15.74 -5.33
C ILE A 580 -19.49 -15.42 -4.40
N THR A 581 -20.49 -14.70 -4.91
CA THR A 581 -21.67 -14.28 -4.15
C THR A 581 -22.89 -15.13 -4.45
N ASN A 582 -22.93 -15.76 -5.64
CA ASN A 582 -23.98 -16.67 -6.05
C ASN A 582 -23.45 -17.60 -7.15
N ALA A 583 -23.81 -18.88 -7.15
CA ALA A 583 -23.54 -19.75 -8.28
C ALA A 583 -24.60 -20.83 -8.44
N SER A 584 -25.00 -21.14 -9.67
CA SER A 584 -25.96 -22.20 -9.97
C SER A 584 -25.77 -22.78 -11.38
N ILE A 585 -26.28 -23.99 -11.62
CA ILE A 585 -26.41 -24.56 -12.96
C ILE A 585 -27.89 -24.54 -13.35
N GLN A 586 -28.20 -23.99 -14.53
CA GLN A 586 -29.50 -24.11 -15.16
C GLN A 586 -29.49 -25.27 -16.16
N PHE A 587 -30.37 -26.24 -15.95
CA PHE A 587 -30.65 -27.32 -16.90
C PHE A 587 -31.89 -27.03 -17.75
N GLN A 588 -31.98 -27.68 -18.90
CA GLN A 588 -33.20 -27.80 -19.69
C GLN A 588 -33.65 -29.27 -19.74
N VAL A 589 -34.95 -29.53 -19.58
CA VAL A 589 -35.52 -30.88 -19.59
C VAL A 589 -35.47 -31.48 -21.00
N ASP A 590 -34.80 -32.63 -21.16
CA ASP A 590 -34.91 -33.46 -22.37
C ASP A 590 -36.02 -34.52 -22.21
N GLU A 591 -36.03 -35.25 -21.08
CA GLU A 591 -37.09 -36.22 -20.76
C GLU A 591 -37.76 -35.99 -19.41
N THR A 592 -39.08 -36.20 -19.38
CA THR A 592 -39.89 -35.97 -18.19
C THR A 592 -39.80 -37.12 -17.20
N HIS A 593 -39.52 -36.80 -15.94
CA HIS A 593 -39.46 -37.75 -14.84
C HIS A 593 -40.08 -37.14 -13.58
N SER A 594 -40.83 -37.95 -12.83
CA SER A 594 -41.54 -37.51 -11.63
C SER A 594 -41.24 -38.32 -10.38
N GLY A 595 -40.32 -39.28 -10.47
CA GLY A 595 -39.84 -40.01 -9.31
C GLY A 595 -38.99 -39.12 -8.41
N ASP A 596 -38.88 -39.47 -7.14
CA ASP A 596 -37.98 -38.79 -6.21
C ASP A 596 -36.52 -38.91 -6.72
N SER A 597 -35.71 -37.90 -6.45
CA SER A 597 -34.30 -37.87 -6.83
C SER A 597 -33.49 -37.18 -5.75
N ASP A 598 -32.33 -37.74 -5.46
CA ASP A 598 -31.41 -37.30 -4.40
C ASP A 598 -30.01 -37.26 -5.01
N LEU A 599 -29.56 -36.05 -5.32
CA LEU A 599 -28.35 -35.77 -6.07
C LEU A 599 -27.31 -35.06 -5.20
N LEU A 600 -26.04 -35.34 -5.49
CA LEU A 600 -24.89 -34.69 -4.90
C LEU A 600 -24.10 -33.97 -5.98
N ILE A 601 -23.84 -32.69 -5.75
CA ILE A 601 -23.01 -31.84 -6.61
C ILE A 601 -21.66 -31.64 -5.93
N ARG A 602 -20.58 -31.87 -6.68
CA ARG A 602 -19.19 -31.57 -6.29
C ARG A 602 -18.45 -30.95 -7.45
N GLY A 603 -17.37 -30.25 -7.16
CA GLY A 603 -16.42 -29.79 -8.17
C GLY A 603 -15.26 -30.75 -8.35
N GLN A 604 -14.54 -30.63 -9.46
CA GLN A 604 -13.18 -31.17 -9.56
C GLN A 604 -12.22 -30.20 -8.86
N ALA A 605 -11.43 -30.71 -7.90
CA ALA A 605 -10.35 -29.95 -7.27
C ALA A 605 -9.12 -29.88 -8.19
N ALA A 606 -9.21 -29.07 -9.25
CA ALA A 606 -8.15 -28.80 -10.21
C ALA A 606 -8.11 -27.32 -10.57
N ASP A 607 -6.92 -26.84 -10.94
CA ASP A 607 -6.66 -25.43 -11.24
C ASP A 607 -7.18 -25.04 -12.63
N ASP A 608 -6.95 -25.91 -13.62
CA ASP A 608 -7.55 -25.87 -14.96
C ASP A 608 -7.97 -27.29 -15.37
N ALA A 609 -9.27 -27.51 -15.50
CA ALA A 609 -9.81 -28.84 -15.74
C ALA A 609 -9.63 -29.26 -17.21
N SER A 610 -9.07 -30.45 -17.45
CA SER A 610 -8.97 -30.99 -18.81
C SER A 610 -10.30 -31.56 -19.34
N PRO A 611 -10.52 -31.57 -20.68
CA PRO A 611 -11.67 -32.21 -21.33
C PRO A 611 -11.94 -33.66 -20.91
N PHE A 612 -13.19 -34.12 -21.01
CA PHE A 612 -13.50 -35.52 -20.77
C PHE A 612 -13.00 -36.43 -21.90
N THR A 613 -12.46 -37.59 -21.52
CA THR A 613 -11.97 -38.60 -22.47
C THR A 613 -12.78 -39.89 -22.38
N LYS A 614 -12.71 -40.72 -23.42
CA LYS A 614 -13.31 -42.07 -23.42
C LYS A 614 -12.58 -43.08 -22.51
N ALA A 615 -11.52 -42.65 -21.82
CA ALA A 615 -10.81 -43.51 -20.88
C ALA A 615 -11.77 -43.95 -19.76
N ARG A 616 -11.65 -45.21 -19.33
CA ARG A 616 -12.51 -45.70 -18.26
C ARG A 616 -12.21 -44.93 -16.97
N ARG A 617 -13.27 -44.59 -16.23
CA ARG A 617 -13.19 -43.87 -14.95
C ARG A 617 -12.68 -42.44 -15.05
N ASN A 618 -12.77 -41.79 -16.21
CA ASN A 618 -12.27 -40.42 -16.40
C ASN A 618 -13.01 -39.37 -15.56
N ILE A 619 -14.26 -39.64 -15.14
CA ILE A 619 -15.04 -38.77 -14.27
C ILE A 619 -14.78 -39.16 -12.81
N SER A 620 -14.99 -40.44 -12.47
CA SER A 620 -14.88 -40.92 -11.08
C SER A 620 -13.46 -40.92 -10.51
N SER A 621 -12.42 -40.85 -11.34
CA SER A 621 -11.03 -40.73 -10.86
C SER A 621 -10.60 -39.29 -10.56
N ARG A 622 -11.40 -38.28 -10.90
CA ARG A 622 -11.07 -36.87 -10.66
C ARG A 622 -11.13 -36.59 -9.16
N LYS A 623 -10.08 -35.96 -8.62
CA LYS A 623 -10.09 -35.49 -7.22
C LYS A 623 -11.20 -34.45 -7.08
N GLN A 624 -12.07 -34.63 -6.09
CA GLN A 624 -13.23 -33.77 -5.89
C GLN A 624 -12.97 -32.71 -4.82
N THR A 625 -13.76 -31.64 -4.85
CA THR A 625 -13.83 -30.63 -3.79
C THR A 625 -14.28 -31.26 -2.47
N SER A 626 -13.88 -30.63 -1.36
CA SER A 626 -14.39 -30.93 -0.03
C SER A 626 -15.85 -30.48 0.11
N SER A 627 -16.16 -29.28 -0.39
CA SER A 627 -17.50 -28.73 -0.54
C SER A 627 -18.38 -29.63 -1.38
N VAL A 628 -19.62 -29.80 -0.93
CA VAL A 628 -20.66 -30.63 -1.55
C VAL A 628 -22.02 -29.96 -1.32
N VAL A 629 -22.88 -30.03 -2.32
CA VAL A 629 -24.26 -29.54 -2.23
C VAL A 629 -25.21 -30.70 -2.51
N GLU A 630 -26.17 -30.90 -1.62
CA GLU A 630 -27.27 -31.84 -1.78
C GLU A 630 -28.38 -31.18 -2.60
N TRP A 631 -28.97 -31.91 -3.54
CA TRP A 631 -30.03 -31.42 -4.41
C TRP A 631 -31.13 -32.46 -4.59
N GLU A 632 -32.34 -32.11 -4.17
CA GLU A 632 -33.55 -32.89 -4.38
C GLU A 632 -34.43 -32.21 -5.44
N PRO A 633 -34.15 -32.38 -6.75
CA PRO A 633 -34.91 -31.68 -7.78
C PRO A 633 -36.38 -32.08 -7.78
N LEU A 634 -37.26 -31.09 -7.92
CA LEU A 634 -38.69 -31.33 -8.14
C LEU A 634 -38.95 -32.10 -9.46
N PRO A 635 -40.13 -32.71 -9.63
CA PRO A 635 -40.50 -33.40 -10.87
C PRO A 635 -40.33 -32.52 -12.12
N TRP A 636 -39.65 -33.05 -13.15
CA TRP A 636 -39.52 -32.40 -14.46
C TRP A 636 -40.65 -32.91 -15.36
N THR A 637 -41.69 -32.09 -15.56
CA THR A 637 -42.95 -32.56 -16.15
C THR A 637 -43.17 -32.12 -17.60
N ARG A 638 -42.27 -31.30 -18.14
CA ARG A 638 -42.39 -30.76 -19.50
C ARG A 638 -41.03 -30.68 -20.20
N VAL A 639 -40.92 -31.33 -21.37
CA VAL A 639 -39.74 -31.23 -22.25
C VAL A 639 -39.53 -29.78 -22.70
N GLY A 640 -38.27 -29.35 -22.73
CA GLY A 640 -37.83 -27.99 -23.05
C GLY A 640 -38.00 -26.97 -21.92
N GLU A 641 -38.50 -27.38 -20.75
CA GLU A 641 -38.62 -26.50 -19.59
C GLU A 641 -37.24 -26.21 -18.98
N ALA A 642 -37.00 -24.95 -18.63
CA ALA A 642 -35.77 -24.48 -17.98
C ALA A 642 -36.16 -23.37 -16.99
N GLY A 643 -36.70 -23.77 -15.84
CA GLY A 643 -37.08 -22.87 -14.75
C GLY A 643 -36.33 -23.19 -13.46
N LEU A 644 -36.80 -22.62 -12.34
CA LEU A 644 -36.21 -22.80 -11.02
C LEU A 644 -36.18 -24.28 -10.57
N ASP A 645 -37.14 -25.09 -11.00
CA ASP A 645 -37.18 -26.53 -10.69
C ASP A 645 -36.08 -27.35 -11.40
N GLN A 646 -35.47 -26.77 -12.45
CA GLN A 646 -34.33 -27.31 -13.21
C GLN A 646 -33.02 -26.59 -12.86
N GLN A 647 -33.04 -25.67 -11.89
CA GLN A 647 -31.84 -25.00 -11.41
C GLN A 647 -31.31 -25.72 -10.17
N THR A 648 -29.99 -25.81 -10.05
CA THR A 648 -29.38 -26.34 -8.83
C THR A 648 -29.61 -25.38 -7.65
N PRO A 649 -29.47 -25.85 -6.40
CA PRO A 649 -29.28 -24.96 -5.26
C PRO A 649 -27.98 -24.17 -5.43
N ASP A 650 -27.75 -23.22 -4.52
CA ASP A 650 -26.53 -22.43 -4.49
C ASP A 650 -25.28 -23.33 -4.34
N ILE A 651 -24.40 -23.27 -5.34
CA ILE A 651 -23.13 -24.00 -5.40
C ILE A 651 -21.92 -23.10 -5.15
N THR A 652 -22.12 -21.89 -4.60
CA THR A 652 -21.07 -20.90 -4.30
C THR A 652 -19.86 -21.52 -3.60
N ALA A 653 -20.07 -22.33 -2.55
CA ALA A 653 -18.97 -22.94 -1.79
C ALA A 653 -18.12 -23.94 -2.61
N ILE A 654 -18.69 -24.55 -3.65
CA ILE A 654 -17.96 -25.46 -4.55
C ILE A 654 -17.12 -24.64 -5.53
N VAL A 655 -17.71 -23.59 -6.11
CA VAL A 655 -17.01 -22.70 -7.05
C VAL A 655 -15.89 -21.97 -6.32
N GLN A 656 -16.17 -21.36 -5.17
CA GLN A 656 -15.17 -20.67 -4.35
C GLN A 656 -13.96 -21.57 -4.02
N GLU A 657 -14.19 -22.83 -3.61
CA GLU A 657 -13.09 -23.77 -3.33
C GLU A 657 -12.17 -24.01 -4.55
N ILE A 658 -12.70 -23.91 -5.78
CA ILE A 658 -11.93 -24.06 -7.02
C ILE A 658 -11.20 -22.75 -7.38
N ILE A 659 -11.88 -21.61 -7.29
CA ILE A 659 -11.30 -20.28 -7.61
C ILE A 659 -10.19 -19.89 -6.62
N ASP A 660 -10.28 -20.32 -5.36
CA ASP A 660 -9.27 -20.08 -4.32
C ASP A 660 -7.97 -20.90 -4.51
N ARG A 661 -7.94 -21.79 -5.51
CA ARG A 661 -6.77 -22.65 -5.74
C ARG A 661 -5.61 -21.81 -6.28
N PRO A 662 -4.36 -22.05 -5.82
CA PRO A 662 -3.22 -21.20 -6.16
C PRO A 662 -2.85 -21.19 -7.65
N GLY A 663 -3.25 -22.21 -8.42
CA GLY A 663 -3.04 -22.24 -9.88
C GLY A 663 -4.24 -21.76 -10.71
N TRP A 664 -5.31 -21.27 -10.08
CA TRP A 664 -6.46 -20.73 -10.80
C TRP A 664 -6.07 -19.40 -11.46
N PHE A 665 -6.45 -19.21 -12.72
CA PHE A 665 -6.30 -17.99 -13.48
C PHE A 665 -7.60 -17.70 -14.25
N SER A 666 -7.88 -16.42 -14.52
CA SER A 666 -8.98 -16.03 -15.39
C SER A 666 -8.78 -16.64 -16.80
N GLY A 667 -9.81 -17.31 -17.31
CA GLY A 667 -9.76 -18.13 -18.52
C GLY A 667 -9.57 -19.63 -18.25
N ASN A 668 -9.39 -20.06 -17.00
CA ASN A 668 -9.32 -21.49 -16.68
C ASN A 668 -10.69 -22.17 -16.80
N SER A 669 -10.65 -23.51 -16.91
CA SER A 669 -11.86 -24.33 -17.02
C SER A 669 -12.23 -24.98 -15.69
N LEU A 670 -13.53 -24.99 -15.39
CA LEU A 670 -14.09 -25.58 -14.17
C LEU A 670 -14.91 -26.83 -14.50
N VAL A 671 -14.84 -27.86 -13.63
CA VAL A 671 -15.68 -29.07 -13.76
C VAL A 671 -16.59 -29.25 -12.54
N LEU A 672 -17.87 -29.46 -12.82
CA LEU A 672 -18.90 -29.86 -11.86
C LEU A 672 -19.33 -31.30 -12.14
N LEU A 673 -19.60 -32.04 -11.06
CA LEU A 673 -19.86 -33.46 -11.05
C LEU A 673 -21.19 -33.71 -10.35
N ILE A 674 -22.06 -34.52 -10.96
CA ILE A 674 -23.31 -34.96 -10.35
C ILE A 674 -23.28 -36.47 -10.14
N SER A 675 -23.70 -36.90 -8.96
CA SER A 675 -23.91 -38.30 -8.59
C SER A 675 -25.17 -38.41 -7.72
N GLY A 676 -25.65 -39.61 -7.42
CA GLY A 676 -26.78 -39.78 -6.51
C GLY A 676 -27.70 -40.94 -6.90
N SER A 677 -29.00 -40.71 -6.74
CA SER A 677 -30.07 -41.65 -7.09
C SER A 677 -31.32 -40.94 -7.65
N GLY A 678 -32.18 -41.70 -8.33
CA GLY A 678 -33.32 -41.16 -9.07
C GLY A 678 -32.93 -40.73 -10.50
N THR A 679 -33.90 -40.21 -11.24
CA THR A 679 -33.71 -39.83 -12.65
C THR A 679 -34.23 -38.43 -12.91
N ARG A 680 -33.35 -37.56 -13.40
CA ARG A 680 -33.69 -36.35 -14.13
C ARG A 680 -32.86 -36.36 -15.41
N THR A 681 -33.48 -36.06 -16.54
CA THR A 681 -32.82 -36.15 -17.85
C THR A 681 -32.76 -34.76 -18.45
N ALA A 682 -31.55 -34.21 -18.55
CA ALA A 682 -31.31 -32.89 -19.08
C ALA A 682 -30.79 -32.97 -20.53
N GLU A 683 -30.98 -31.90 -21.30
CA GLU A 683 -30.31 -31.74 -22.59
C GLU A 683 -28.79 -31.76 -22.40
N SER A 684 -28.10 -32.53 -23.26
CA SER A 684 -26.65 -32.42 -23.43
C SER A 684 -26.32 -31.47 -24.58
N TYR A 685 -25.07 -31.05 -24.69
CA TYR A 685 -24.58 -30.32 -25.86
C TYR A 685 -24.81 -31.10 -27.16
N ASN A 686 -24.67 -32.43 -27.12
CA ASN A 686 -24.84 -33.27 -28.30
C ASN A 686 -26.32 -33.50 -28.68
N GLY A 687 -27.26 -33.27 -27.77
CA GLY A 687 -28.70 -33.25 -28.05
C GLY A 687 -29.16 -31.90 -28.58
N ASP A 688 -29.09 -30.88 -27.71
CA ASP A 688 -29.37 -29.49 -28.02
C ASP A 688 -28.32 -28.57 -27.39
N ALA A 689 -27.41 -28.05 -28.23
CA ALA A 689 -26.39 -27.09 -27.79
C ALA A 689 -26.97 -25.81 -27.15
N ALA A 690 -28.21 -25.41 -27.49
CA ALA A 690 -28.87 -24.28 -26.85
C ALA A 690 -29.48 -24.63 -25.49
N GLY A 691 -29.79 -25.92 -25.26
CA GLY A 691 -30.34 -26.48 -24.04
C GLY A 691 -29.31 -27.03 -23.06
N ALA A 692 -28.07 -27.23 -23.52
CA ALA A 692 -26.95 -27.74 -22.71
C ALA A 692 -26.77 -26.97 -21.40
N PRO A 693 -26.23 -27.58 -20.33
CA PRO A 693 -26.09 -26.94 -19.03
C PRO A 693 -25.44 -25.55 -19.10
N LEU A 694 -26.03 -24.58 -18.40
CA LEU A 694 -25.53 -23.21 -18.26
C LEU A 694 -25.10 -22.98 -16.81
N LEU A 695 -23.83 -22.66 -16.59
CA LEU A 695 -23.32 -22.19 -15.31
C LEU A 695 -23.52 -20.68 -15.21
N HIS A 696 -24.12 -20.24 -14.11
CA HIS A 696 -24.27 -18.86 -13.72
C HIS A 696 -23.45 -18.62 -12.45
N VAL A 697 -22.58 -17.60 -12.46
CA VAL A 697 -21.75 -17.21 -11.32
C VAL A 697 -21.80 -15.70 -11.16
N GLU A 698 -22.18 -15.22 -9.99
CA GLU A 698 -22.01 -13.83 -9.57
C GLU A 698 -20.82 -13.76 -8.62
N TYR A 699 -20.00 -12.72 -8.76
CA TYR A 699 -18.87 -12.49 -7.86
C TYR A 699 -18.61 -11.00 -7.67
N THR A 700 -17.91 -10.67 -6.59
CA THR A 700 -17.38 -9.32 -6.36
C THR A 700 -15.86 -9.29 -6.49
N LEU A 701 -15.36 -8.18 -7.03
CA LEU A 701 -13.95 -7.82 -7.08
C LEU A 701 -13.73 -6.51 -6.34
N GLU A 702 -12.65 -6.45 -5.55
CA GLU A 702 -12.15 -5.16 -5.09
C GLU A 702 -11.51 -4.41 -6.27
N VAL A 703 -11.90 -3.16 -6.48
CA VAL A 703 -11.22 -2.25 -7.42
C VAL A 703 -9.72 -2.24 -7.11
N GLY A 704 -8.90 -2.64 -8.09
CA GLY A 704 -7.44 -2.70 -7.97
C GLY A 704 -6.83 -4.10 -7.96
N MET A 705 -7.64 -5.18 -7.94
CA MET A 705 -7.16 -6.51 -8.32
C MET A 705 -7.06 -6.60 -9.85
N ASP A 706 -5.85 -6.82 -10.35
CA ASP A 706 -5.46 -6.81 -11.76
C ASP A 706 -6.32 -7.73 -12.65
N GLU A 707 -6.92 -7.19 -13.71
CA GLU A 707 -7.51 -7.95 -14.83
C GLU A 707 -6.44 -8.43 -15.81
N SER A 708 -5.27 -8.89 -15.35
CA SER A 708 -4.23 -9.37 -16.27
C SER A 708 -4.65 -10.67 -16.95
N THR A 709 -5.35 -10.49 -18.06
CA THR A 709 -5.41 -11.44 -19.16
C THR A 709 -3.97 -11.81 -19.54
N PRO A 710 -3.58 -13.09 -19.46
CA PRO A 710 -2.35 -13.52 -20.10
C PRO A 710 -2.60 -13.39 -21.61
N VAL A 711 -1.98 -12.40 -22.24
CA VAL A 711 -1.79 -12.42 -23.69
C VAL A 711 -0.81 -13.55 -23.96
N LEU A 712 -1.33 -14.74 -24.28
CA LEU A 712 -0.53 -15.85 -24.77
C LEU A 712 -0.06 -15.53 -26.19
N ASP A 713 1.26 -15.51 -26.37
CA ASP A 713 1.96 -15.63 -27.67
C ASP A 713 1.71 -17.01 -28.31
#